data_AF-A0A955Z427-F1
#
_entry.id   AF-A0A955Z427-F1
#
_cell.length_a   1.000
_cell.length_b   1.000
_cell.length_c   1.000
_cell.angle_alpha   90.00
_cell.angle_beta   90.00
_cell.angle_gamma   90.00
#
_symmetry.space_group_name_H-M   'P 1'
#
loop_
_entity.id
_entity.type
_entity.pdbx_description
1 polymer ?
#
loop_
_entity_poly.entity_id
_entity_poly.type
_entity_poly.pdbx_seq_one_letter_code
_entity_poly.pdbx_strand_id
1 'polypeptide(L)'
;MRKVSLCLATTLAFALSGCEDGPDQIYDPAPEGAGDRWNNGETPPAVDPSKNGFGDDFGGTSRQELCSGADKQKAWAQMVNEELKPPRFLAGLDVAGGDLWPGLTFQAAEKKLCQSDALGTDGEGSAYAAWGDAQEVLVGYSLTNYKINFVQLNQGYKGKIKFNSRPGSRFSADGPHTYEMGIGTQLQKDGKPFELHWLERNRLDDEGTELFDGLMYTFAPELPSDAVNCRASGACRLLADGTGGGGFGARNVGFYIHIPSINKPQPIPSTPDYMYLFPVKVLPFSNAEMFLKLDQEGPIALARDLGDRPQRAQCRMRMGIPYSEFLHNCVEVLQNPQNNQLAKNKLLGNLTHTSENYIFDVAGVNLDFSSERIGDFDVIHDDWLPDPVDVATEYIVDIRANGKLLNEYSPDGNTFTMGATAAIYREYARLVQAELHKRMSPSLPRHPLGAPECMLPENPPPNFNVAAWRPAPGCTGMEQFITPAAPDTNDPLVNKMSVGPGVARALGFTTVLKPGDPVAIFCADPGTFDHCGYGDHTGFASSLWDGTYKRVLDYLGDGNVFALPAEARDRKYYFKIWAHAYVKYLKAAHLYPKDLSKPEYDGYEPELDHLLFDDLGAENEKFEYIDRRFVTHDLEPVKFEYEALITAGNQRDSKFHRRMTRAERTLYKAMATDKTKAPGIEDNVHLSNVVGSTVLREGWVGVSASKDAYYCATTEDAECTSVGGPRNAPPKEKGQLLKDDHGRPLLYSYKGAFGETAFTLGTAYMRVTQTMPFIRSAKVEVPSFVDPYNPKLQTVAGPPVITTIADWRPEMPNNGFRIPINGQRDRFIPSASIDFTGTSLSLNLDYREQPNGYAKLEAVQSNDYMGEVFLCRDPNTGDLLHVEQYESMAEVMEWINAHPGSTDSCGLIVRYSPFNNYPMMLASTRAGIVLTVNQGSGFGRISSVEMYDPNL
;
A
#
# COMPACT_ATOMS: atom_id res chain seq x y z
N MET A 1 -10.17 -34.83 34.02
CA MET A 1 -9.00 -35.33 34.78
C MET A 1 -8.07 -36.09 33.84
N ARG A 2 -7.05 -35.40 33.31
CA ARG A 2 -5.71 -35.87 32.91
C ARG A 2 -5.10 -34.76 32.04
N LYS A 3 -4.04 -34.16 32.58
CA LYS A 3 -3.22 -33.10 31.99
C LYS A 3 -2.28 -33.71 30.94
N VAL A 4 -2.10 -33.03 29.81
CA VAL A 4 -0.84 -33.00 29.06
C VAL A 4 -0.71 -31.58 28.48
N SER A 5 0.43 -30.95 28.77
CA SER A 5 0.89 -29.62 28.33
C SER A 5 1.97 -29.78 27.23
N LEU A 6 2.41 -28.65 26.65
CA LEU A 6 3.48 -28.38 25.64
C LEU A 6 3.03 -28.41 24.16
N CYS A 7 3.34 -27.44 23.27
CA CYS A 7 4.39 -26.41 23.24
C CYS A 7 3.89 -25.06 22.68
N LEU A 8 4.42 -23.95 23.22
CA LEU A 8 4.28 -22.56 22.76
C LEU A 8 5.68 -21.93 22.69
N ALA A 9 5.92 -21.14 21.64
CA ALA A 9 6.82 -19.97 21.53
C ALA A 9 8.32 -20.09 21.93
N THR A 10 9.21 -19.82 20.97
CA THR A 10 10.59 -19.40 21.21
C THR A 10 11.01 -18.31 20.22
N THR A 11 10.97 -17.07 20.68
CA THR A 11 11.99 -16.02 20.47
C THR A 11 11.67 -14.86 21.42
N LEU A 12 12.71 -14.31 22.08
CA LEU A 12 12.72 -13.32 23.17
C LEU A 12 12.47 -13.82 24.61
N ALA A 13 13.55 -14.27 25.26
CA ALA A 13 13.83 -13.96 26.67
C ALA A 13 15.30 -14.27 27.01
N PHE A 14 16.19 -13.28 26.96
CA PHE A 14 17.40 -13.23 27.80
C PHE A 14 17.77 -11.78 28.11
N ALA A 15 17.30 -11.30 29.26
CA ALA A 15 17.97 -10.27 30.03
C ALA A 15 17.63 -10.49 31.50
N LEU A 16 18.69 -10.77 32.29
CA LEU A 16 18.82 -10.80 33.76
C LEU A 16 19.05 -12.19 34.38
N SER A 17 20.30 -12.64 34.31
CA SER A 17 21.02 -13.19 35.46
C SER A 17 22.50 -12.80 35.36
N GLY A 18 22.88 -11.72 36.04
CA GLY A 18 24.26 -11.54 36.47
C GLY A 18 24.55 -12.48 37.64
N CYS A 19 25.77 -13.04 37.65
CA CYS A 19 26.33 -14.03 38.58
C CYS A 19 25.97 -15.50 38.26
N GLU A 20 26.63 -16.07 37.25
CA GLU A 20 26.75 -17.51 37.06
C GLU A 20 28.24 -17.87 37.09
N ASP A 21 28.80 -18.11 38.28
CA ASP A 21 30.11 -18.76 38.44
C ASP A 21 30.11 -19.48 39.80
N GLY A 22 29.81 -20.78 39.77
CA GLY A 22 29.95 -21.69 40.91
C GLY A 22 31.33 -22.37 40.91
N PRO A 23 31.86 -22.77 42.08
CA PRO A 23 33.28 -23.12 42.27
C PRO A 23 33.78 -24.43 41.63
N ASP A 24 32.96 -25.15 40.87
CA ASP A 24 33.24 -26.55 40.53
C ASP A 24 33.27 -26.87 39.01
N GLN A 25 33.32 -25.86 38.12
CA GLN A 25 33.47 -26.14 36.68
C GLN A 25 34.93 -26.36 36.28
N ILE A 26 35.17 -27.52 35.63
CA ILE A 26 36.43 -27.86 34.96
C ILE A 26 36.50 -26.98 33.71
N TYR A 27 37.54 -26.15 33.62
CA TYR A 27 37.84 -25.30 32.47
C TYR A 27 37.96 -26.15 31.19
N ASP A 28 37.03 -25.99 30.26
CA ASP A 28 37.29 -26.36 28.88
C ASP A 28 38.20 -25.27 28.27
N PRO A 29 39.32 -25.65 27.62
CA PRO A 29 40.15 -24.69 26.92
C PRO A 29 39.33 -23.99 25.82
N ALA A 30 39.61 -22.70 25.63
CA ALA A 30 38.95 -21.90 24.61
C ALA A 30 39.00 -22.60 23.24
N PRO A 31 37.93 -22.54 22.42
CA PRO A 31 37.95 -23.11 21.08
C PRO A 31 39.15 -22.59 20.28
N GLU A 32 39.76 -23.46 19.48
CA GLU A 32 40.90 -23.12 18.63
C GLU A 32 40.50 -21.94 17.71
N GLY A 33 41.07 -20.75 17.92
CA GLY A 33 40.72 -19.51 17.22
C GLY A 33 40.17 -18.37 18.09
N ALA A 34 39.78 -18.63 19.34
CA ALA A 34 39.22 -17.60 20.26
C ALA A 34 40.24 -16.56 20.76
N GLY A 35 41.53 -16.71 20.41
CA GLY A 35 42.56 -15.68 20.53
C GLY A 35 42.64 -14.97 21.88
N ASP A 36 42.60 -15.68 23.02
CA ASP A 36 42.90 -15.20 24.39
C ASP A 36 42.34 -13.81 24.81
N ARG A 37 41.32 -13.27 24.13
CA ARG A 37 40.85 -11.88 24.30
C ARG A 37 39.38 -11.87 24.68
N TRP A 38 39.13 -12.08 25.96
CA TRP A 38 37.82 -11.83 26.56
C TRP A 38 37.62 -10.32 26.70
N ASN A 39 36.48 -9.82 26.22
CA ASN A 39 36.11 -8.42 26.35
C ASN A 39 35.85 -8.09 27.83
N ASN A 40 36.85 -7.55 28.52
CA ASN A 40 36.79 -7.16 29.92
C ASN A 40 36.42 -5.67 30.13
N GLY A 41 35.91 -4.99 29.09
CA GLY A 41 35.60 -3.57 29.13
C GLY A 41 36.79 -2.62 28.95
N GLU A 42 38.02 -3.13 28.95
CA GLU A 42 39.25 -2.35 28.70
C GLU A 42 39.96 -2.73 27.39
N THR A 43 39.69 -3.92 26.84
CA THR A 43 40.19 -4.34 25.51
C THR A 43 39.45 -3.64 24.37
N PRO A 44 40.16 -3.11 23.35
CA PRO A 44 39.53 -2.64 22.11
C PRO A 44 38.68 -3.74 21.45
N PRO A 45 37.60 -3.40 20.71
CA PRO A 45 36.80 -4.37 19.98
C PRO A 45 37.70 -5.25 19.13
N ALA A 46 37.65 -6.57 19.32
CA ALA A 46 38.51 -7.52 18.63
C ALA A 46 37.68 -8.25 17.57
N VAL A 47 38.03 -8.05 16.30
CA VAL A 47 37.39 -8.75 15.18
C VAL A 47 37.82 -10.22 15.22
N ASP A 48 36.85 -11.12 15.21
CA ASP A 48 37.07 -12.56 15.09
C ASP A 48 37.74 -12.86 13.72
N PRO A 49 39.02 -13.31 13.69
CA PRO A 49 39.70 -13.63 12.46
C PRO A 49 39.24 -14.97 11.84
N SER A 50 38.40 -15.74 12.56
CA SER A 50 38.06 -17.14 12.26
C SER A 50 36.63 -17.37 11.73
N LYS A 51 35.76 -16.34 11.73
CA LYS A 51 34.40 -16.41 11.14
C LYS A 51 34.36 -16.50 9.61
N ASN A 52 35.43 -16.95 8.96
CA ASN A 52 35.41 -17.46 7.59
C ASN A 52 34.84 -18.90 7.55
N GLY A 53 33.67 -19.11 8.16
CA GLY A 53 32.98 -20.40 8.15
C GLY A 53 32.46 -20.73 6.76
N PHE A 54 32.91 -21.84 6.17
CA PHE A 54 32.34 -22.45 4.98
C PHE A 54 30.91 -22.93 5.27
N GLY A 55 29.92 -22.06 5.07
CA GLY A 55 28.50 -22.41 5.04
C GLY A 55 27.99 -22.47 3.60
N ASP A 56 27.43 -23.61 3.21
CA ASP A 56 26.77 -23.80 1.92
C ASP A 56 25.39 -23.12 1.89
N ASP A 57 25.03 -22.62 0.71
CA ASP A 57 23.74 -22.01 0.30
C ASP A 57 23.34 -20.64 0.88
N PHE A 58 23.44 -19.59 0.04
CA PHE A 58 22.35 -18.74 -0.48
C PHE A 58 22.94 -17.46 -1.13
N GLY A 59 22.99 -17.41 -2.46
CA GLY A 59 22.82 -16.24 -3.36
C GLY A 59 23.63 -14.92 -3.24
N GLY A 60 24.28 -14.58 -2.12
CA GLY A 60 24.99 -13.31 -1.93
C GLY A 60 26.49 -13.40 -2.27
N THR A 61 27.01 -12.47 -3.05
CA THR A 61 28.40 -12.50 -3.57
C THR A 61 29.48 -11.93 -2.63
N SER A 62 29.25 -11.64 -1.35
CA SER A 62 30.35 -11.23 -0.45
C SER A 62 31.21 -12.42 0.03
N ARG A 63 31.51 -13.37 -0.87
CA ARG A 63 32.53 -14.42 -0.69
C ARG A 63 33.97 -13.88 -0.81
N GLN A 64 34.17 -12.56 -0.86
CA GLN A 64 35.47 -11.94 -1.04
C GLN A 64 35.98 -11.36 0.28
N GLU A 65 37.04 -11.93 0.82
CA GLU A 65 37.84 -11.27 1.86
C GLU A 65 38.49 -10.02 1.24
N LEU A 66 37.91 -8.84 1.49
CA LEU A 66 38.38 -7.57 0.94
C LEU A 66 39.56 -7.00 1.73
N CYS A 67 39.56 -7.25 3.04
CA CYS A 67 40.56 -6.78 3.99
C CYS A 67 41.03 -7.92 4.89
N SER A 68 42.29 -7.85 5.33
CA SER A 68 42.78 -8.68 6.42
C SER A 68 42.00 -8.43 7.71
N GLY A 69 42.01 -9.38 8.66
CA GLY A 69 41.34 -9.20 9.95
C GLY A 69 41.78 -7.93 10.70
N ALA A 70 43.06 -7.56 10.62
CA ALA A 70 43.58 -6.34 11.24
C ALA A 70 43.08 -5.05 10.55
N ASP A 71 43.01 -5.06 9.22
CA ASP A 71 42.48 -3.93 8.44
C ASP A 71 40.97 -3.78 8.67
N LYS A 72 40.23 -4.90 8.73
CA LYS A 72 38.81 -4.96 9.08
C LYS A 72 38.58 -4.37 10.48
N GLN A 73 39.34 -4.80 11.48
CA GLN A 73 39.27 -4.25 12.83
C GLN A 73 39.53 -2.75 12.87
N LYS A 74 40.54 -2.27 12.14
CA LYS A 74 40.85 -0.84 12.07
C LYS A 74 39.72 -0.05 11.40
N ALA A 75 39.18 -0.53 10.29
CA ALA A 75 38.08 0.11 9.58
C ALA A 75 36.82 0.19 10.45
N TRP A 76 36.46 -0.90 11.13
CA TRP A 76 35.29 -0.97 11.99
C TRP A 76 35.45 -0.11 13.25
N ALA A 77 36.63 -0.13 13.87
CA ALA A 77 36.94 0.73 15.01
C ALA A 77 36.83 2.22 14.65
N GLN A 78 37.19 2.62 13.43
CA GLN A 78 36.96 3.97 12.95
C GLN A 78 35.46 4.23 12.74
N MET A 79 34.80 3.36 11.96
CA MET A 79 33.39 3.45 11.58
C MET A 79 32.47 3.73 12.78
N VAL A 80 32.62 2.99 13.89
CA VAL A 80 31.76 3.12 15.07
C VAL A 80 31.92 4.43 15.83
N ASN A 81 32.99 5.20 15.57
CA ASN A 81 33.25 6.49 16.23
C ASN A 81 32.95 7.71 15.35
N GLU A 82 32.56 7.51 14.08
CA GLU A 82 32.28 8.61 13.16
C GLU A 82 31.05 9.42 13.58
N GLU A 83 31.06 10.73 13.33
CA GLU A 83 29.93 11.60 13.64
C GLU A 83 28.76 11.42 12.66
N LEU A 84 27.53 11.58 13.15
CA LEU A 84 26.31 11.50 12.34
C LEU A 84 25.94 12.87 11.75
N LYS A 85 25.74 12.94 10.43
CA LYS A 85 25.32 14.16 9.70
C LYS A 85 24.24 13.81 8.67
N PRO A 86 22.99 13.57 9.10
CA PRO A 86 21.89 13.28 8.19
C PRO A 86 21.63 14.45 7.21
N PRO A 87 20.99 14.18 6.05
CA PRO A 87 20.60 12.86 5.56
C PRO A 87 21.76 12.06 4.91
N ARG A 88 23.01 12.56 4.95
CA ARG A 88 24.08 12.14 4.02
C ARG A 88 25.19 11.30 4.65
N PHE A 89 25.65 11.62 5.86
CA PHE A 89 26.82 10.96 6.43
C PHE A 89 26.50 10.18 7.70
N LEU A 90 26.77 8.87 7.71
CA LEU A 90 26.63 7.98 8.86
C LEU A 90 27.75 6.95 8.84
N ALA A 91 28.30 6.59 10.00
CA ALA A 91 29.36 5.58 10.07
C ALA A 91 30.57 5.86 9.15
N GLY A 92 30.81 7.15 8.84
CA GLY A 92 31.81 7.59 7.87
C GLY A 92 31.43 7.35 6.41
N LEU A 93 30.28 6.74 6.11
CA LEU A 93 29.77 6.58 4.75
C LEU A 93 29.08 7.86 4.27
N ASP A 94 29.28 8.22 3.00
CA ASP A 94 28.47 9.21 2.30
C ASP A 94 27.39 8.47 1.52
N VAL A 95 26.20 8.28 2.10
CA VAL A 95 25.14 7.46 1.48
C VAL A 95 24.58 8.09 0.21
N ALA A 96 24.76 9.40 0.02
CA ALA A 96 24.44 10.06 -1.24
C ALA A 96 25.44 9.72 -2.35
N GLY A 97 26.64 9.23 -2.01
CA GLY A 97 27.69 8.88 -2.98
C GLY A 97 28.40 10.10 -3.58
N GLY A 98 28.29 11.29 -2.97
CA GLY A 98 28.89 12.53 -3.44
C GLY A 98 27.88 13.64 -3.74
N ASP A 99 28.36 14.79 -4.21
CA ASP A 99 27.52 15.97 -4.50
C ASP A 99 26.63 15.80 -5.75
N LEU A 100 26.89 14.75 -6.55
CA LEU A 100 26.03 14.33 -7.65
C LEU A 100 24.89 13.42 -7.21
N TRP A 101 24.84 13.06 -5.92
CA TRP A 101 23.83 12.16 -5.36
C TRP A 101 23.64 10.83 -6.12
N PRO A 102 24.68 10.17 -6.69
CA PRO A 102 24.48 8.92 -7.45
C PRO A 102 23.93 7.78 -6.58
N GLY A 103 23.97 7.91 -5.26
CA GLY A 103 23.74 6.85 -4.29
C GLY A 103 25.01 6.06 -4.03
N LEU A 104 25.25 5.70 -2.77
CA LEU A 104 26.36 4.82 -2.41
C LEU A 104 26.00 3.37 -2.73
N THR A 105 26.78 2.72 -3.58
CA THR A 105 26.61 1.28 -3.80
C THR A 105 27.13 0.49 -2.61
N PHE A 106 26.52 -0.65 -2.35
CA PHE A 106 26.93 -1.58 -1.31
C PHE A 106 28.40 -2.00 -1.46
N GLN A 107 28.85 -2.27 -2.68
CA GLN A 107 30.25 -2.63 -2.95
C GLN A 107 31.22 -1.47 -2.66
N ALA A 108 30.81 -0.22 -2.91
CA ALA A 108 31.61 0.94 -2.55
C ALA A 108 31.67 1.14 -1.02
N ALA A 109 30.59 0.82 -0.30
CA ALA A 109 30.59 0.78 1.15
C ALA A 109 31.53 -0.32 1.69
N GLU A 110 31.47 -1.54 1.16
CA GLU A 110 32.39 -2.63 1.54
C GLU A 110 33.85 -2.32 1.22
N LYS A 111 34.14 -1.61 0.12
CA LYS A 111 35.51 -1.15 -0.16
C LYS A 111 36.05 -0.20 0.92
N LYS A 112 35.16 0.54 1.59
CA LYS A 112 35.51 1.50 2.65
C LYS A 112 35.53 0.85 4.04
N LEU A 113 34.58 -0.03 4.32
CA LEU A 113 34.35 -0.64 5.63
C LEU A 113 34.81 -2.10 5.72
N CYS A 114 35.47 -2.62 4.67
CA CYS A 114 35.80 -4.03 4.49
C CYS A 114 34.55 -4.92 4.33
N GLN A 115 34.77 -6.24 4.25
CA GLN A 115 33.69 -7.22 4.07
C GLN A 115 32.66 -7.17 5.22
N SER A 116 31.39 -7.25 4.85
CA SER A 116 30.22 -7.25 5.74
C SER A 116 29.70 -8.67 6.03
N ASP A 117 28.83 -8.79 7.02
CA ASP A 117 28.04 -10.00 7.28
C ASP A 117 26.67 -9.89 6.60
N ALA A 118 26.30 -10.88 5.78
CA ALA A 118 25.00 -10.90 5.10
C ALA A 118 23.86 -11.34 6.04
N LEU A 119 22.74 -10.62 6.01
CA LEU A 119 21.58 -10.86 6.89
C LEU A 119 20.33 -11.40 6.15
N GLY A 120 20.40 -11.53 4.82
CA GLY A 120 19.31 -12.01 3.97
C GLY A 120 18.58 -10.90 3.24
N THR A 121 17.36 -11.19 2.78
CA THR A 121 16.50 -10.29 2.00
C THR A 121 15.16 -10.08 2.70
N ASP A 122 14.55 -8.91 2.56
CA ASP A 122 13.18 -8.67 3.07
C ASP A 122 12.08 -9.27 2.17
N GLY A 123 12.42 -9.70 0.96
CA GLY A 123 11.43 -10.12 -0.04
C GLY A 123 10.78 -8.95 -0.78
N GLU A 124 11.05 -7.71 -0.39
CA GLU A 124 10.59 -6.46 -1.02
C GLU A 124 11.65 -5.89 -1.99
N GLY A 125 12.62 -6.71 -2.39
CA GLY A 125 13.67 -6.33 -3.33
C GLY A 125 14.89 -5.66 -2.68
N SER A 126 15.02 -5.67 -1.35
CA SER A 126 16.25 -5.28 -0.67
C SER A 126 16.95 -6.46 0.00
N ALA A 127 18.27 -6.35 0.09
CA ALA A 127 19.11 -7.21 0.90
C ALA A 127 19.75 -6.41 2.04
N TYR A 128 20.10 -7.12 3.11
CA TYR A 128 20.66 -6.53 4.32
C TYR A 128 22.05 -7.07 4.60
N ALA A 129 22.91 -6.17 5.07
CA ALA A 129 24.27 -6.47 5.47
C ALA A 129 24.65 -5.65 6.70
N ALA A 130 25.60 -6.14 7.49
CA ALA A 130 26.06 -5.46 8.70
C ALA A 130 27.59 -5.47 8.86
N TRP A 131 28.10 -4.45 9.56
CA TRP A 131 29.48 -4.33 10.00
C TRP A 131 29.55 -4.14 11.51
N GLY A 132 30.63 -4.63 12.10
CA GLY A 132 30.87 -4.62 13.53
C GLY A 132 30.44 -5.92 14.22
N ASP A 133 31.07 -6.25 15.35
CA ASP A 133 30.87 -7.52 16.04
C ASP A 133 29.46 -7.65 16.64
N ALA A 134 28.79 -6.52 16.89
CA ALA A 134 27.42 -6.42 17.37
C ALA A 134 26.47 -5.86 16.29
N GLN A 135 26.89 -5.89 15.01
CA GLN A 135 26.15 -5.29 13.90
C GLN A 135 25.88 -3.80 14.13
N GLU A 136 26.86 -3.08 14.66
CA GLU A 136 26.79 -1.66 15.00
C GLU A 136 26.29 -0.80 13.84
N VAL A 137 26.58 -1.20 12.60
CA VAL A 137 26.09 -0.57 11.38
C VAL A 137 25.45 -1.62 10.49
N LEU A 138 24.15 -1.52 10.27
CA LEU A 138 23.37 -2.34 9.37
C LEU A 138 22.90 -1.48 8.19
N VAL A 139 22.92 -2.01 6.98
CA VAL A 139 22.39 -1.33 5.79
C VAL A 139 21.41 -2.22 5.06
N GLY A 140 20.38 -1.60 4.50
CA GLY A 140 19.56 -2.17 3.42
C GLY A 140 20.05 -1.61 2.09
N TYR A 141 20.07 -2.46 1.06
CA TYR A 141 20.40 -2.05 -0.31
C TYR A 141 19.49 -2.73 -1.33
N SER A 142 19.14 -2.01 -2.40
CA SER A 142 18.31 -2.53 -3.48
C SER A 142 19.03 -3.64 -4.25
N LEU A 143 18.37 -4.75 -4.51
CA LEU A 143 18.90 -5.85 -5.31
C LEU A 143 19.02 -5.49 -6.80
N THR A 144 18.29 -4.47 -7.26
CA THR A 144 18.28 -4.05 -8.67
C THR A 144 19.50 -3.22 -9.02
N ASN A 145 19.85 -2.23 -8.18
CA ASN A 145 20.93 -1.27 -8.46
C ASN A 145 22.07 -1.29 -7.42
N TYR A 146 21.97 -2.15 -6.40
CA TYR A 146 22.93 -2.29 -5.30
C TYR A 146 23.17 -1.02 -4.48
N LYS A 147 22.30 -0.02 -4.54
CA LYS A 147 22.46 1.22 -3.77
C LYS A 147 21.84 1.08 -2.39
N ILE A 148 22.53 1.64 -1.40
CA ILE A 148 22.07 1.70 -0.01
C ILE A 148 20.86 2.62 0.06
N ASN A 149 19.74 2.10 0.56
CA ASN A 149 18.47 2.81 0.73
C ASN A 149 18.04 2.89 2.21
N PHE A 150 18.75 2.20 3.10
CA PHE A 150 18.49 2.20 4.54
C PHE A 150 19.79 2.03 5.32
N VAL A 151 19.93 2.75 6.42
CA VAL A 151 21.03 2.57 7.38
C VAL A 151 20.46 2.53 8.79
N GLN A 152 20.83 1.52 9.57
CA GLN A 152 20.53 1.41 10.98
C GLN A 152 21.83 1.35 11.78
N LEU A 153 21.83 2.02 12.92
CA LEU A 153 22.92 2.07 13.87
C LEU A 153 22.44 1.43 15.16
N ASN A 154 23.17 0.43 15.64
CA ASN A 154 22.79 -0.40 16.79
C ASN A 154 23.68 -0.12 18.00
N GLN A 155 23.34 -0.78 19.13
CA GLN A 155 24.16 -0.78 20.34
C GLN A 155 25.63 -1.10 20.02
N GLY A 156 26.54 -0.34 20.62
CA GLY A 156 27.98 -0.41 20.35
C GLY A 156 28.51 0.72 19.46
N TYR A 157 27.65 1.35 18.64
CA TYR A 157 27.99 2.57 17.91
C TYR A 157 28.18 3.75 18.87
N LYS A 158 29.32 4.44 18.78
CA LYS A 158 29.75 5.51 19.71
C LYS A 158 29.63 6.90 19.12
N GLY A 159 29.49 6.99 17.80
CA GLY A 159 29.23 8.24 17.10
C GLY A 159 27.97 8.93 17.60
N LYS A 160 27.98 10.26 17.59
CA LYS A 160 26.86 11.10 18.05
C LYS A 160 26.40 12.01 16.92
N ILE A 161 25.14 12.43 16.98
CA ILE A 161 24.60 13.53 16.19
C ILE A 161 24.64 14.82 17.04
N LYS A 162 25.04 15.92 16.42
CA LYS A 162 25.05 17.26 17.01
C LYS A 162 24.27 18.23 16.15
N PHE A 163 23.39 19.01 16.76
CA PHE A 163 22.55 19.97 16.05
C PHE A 163 22.20 21.17 16.93
N ASN A 164 21.75 22.27 16.32
CA ASN A 164 21.46 23.52 17.00
C ASN A 164 20.01 23.94 16.79
N SER A 165 19.43 24.63 17.78
CA SER A 165 18.11 25.26 17.63
C SER A 165 18.15 26.37 16.58
N ARG A 166 17.05 26.57 15.85
CA ARG A 166 16.92 27.68 14.91
C ARG A 166 16.92 29.03 15.65
N PRO A 167 17.80 29.99 15.28
CA PRO A 167 17.82 31.31 15.89
C PRO A 167 16.48 32.04 15.78
N GLY A 168 15.98 32.54 16.90
CA GLY A 168 14.74 33.31 16.98
C GLY A 168 13.48 32.44 16.93
N SER A 169 13.59 31.11 16.98
CA SER A 169 12.41 30.26 17.16
C SER A 169 11.88 30.36 18.60
N ARG A 170 10.65 29.89 18.81
CA ARG A 170 10.05 29.86 20.17
C ARG A 170 10.86 29.02 21.16
N PHE A 171 11.65 28.08 20.65
CA PHE A 171 12.49 27.18 21.44
C PHE A 171 13.89 27.71 21.69
N SER A 172 14.26 28.85 21.07
CA SER A 172 15.55 29.51 21.26
C SER A 172 15.37 30.95 21.76
N ALA A 173 14.24 31.24 22.42
CA ALA A 173 13.89 32.60 22.85
C ALA A 173 14.87 33.16 23.90
N ASP A 174 15.49 32.27 24.68
CA ASP A 174 16.52 32.53 25.68
C ASP A 174 17.96 32.39 25.14
N GLY A 175 18.12 32.00 23.87
CA GLY A 175 19.41 31.89 23.19
C GLY A 175 19.50 30.66 22.28
N PRO A 176 20.55 30.55 21.45
CA PRO A 176 20.79 29.34 20.67
C PRO A 176 21.18 28.19 21.60
N HIS A 177 20.56 27.02 21.39
CA HIS A 177 20.86 25.78 22.10
C HIS A 177 21.57 24.78 21.21
N THR A 178 22.40 23.94 21.82
CA THR A 178 23.05 22.80 21.15
C THR A 178 22.52 21.49 21.73
N TYR A 179 22.18 20.57 20.85
CA TYR A 179 21.71 19.23 21.18
C TYR A 179 22.76 18.19 20.82
N GLU A 180 22.86 17.16 21.65
CA GLU A 180 23.71 16.00 21.38
C GLU A 180 22.91 14.72 21.67
N MET A 181 22.99 13.76 20.75
CA MET A 181 22.27 12.50 20.86
C MET A 181 23.14 11.34 20.34
N GLY A 182 23.09 10.20 21.01
CA GLY A 182 23.84 8.99 20.64
C GLY A 182 23.16 7.73 21.18
N ILE A 183 23.51 6.57 20.64
CA ILE A 183 22.93 5.29 21.06
C ILE A 183 23.40 4.92 22.46
N GLY A 184 22.47 4.52 23.32
CA GLY A 184 22.73 4.22 24.73
C GLY A 184 23.07 5.45 25.57
N THR A 185 22.91 6.67 25.04
CA THR A 185 23.17 7.92 25.77
C THR A 185 21.92 8.78 25.86
N GLN A 186 21.67 9.36 27.04
CA GLN A 186 20.55 10.28 27.21
C GLN A 186 20.73 11.50 26.32
N LEU A 187 19.68 11.91 25.62
CA LEU A 187 19.64 13.17 24.86
C LEU A 187 20.09 14.33 25.74
N GLN A 188 20.87 15.25 25.18
CA GLN A 188 21.35 16.45 25.88
C GLN A 188 20.94 17.73 25.15
N LYS A 189 20.66 18.77 25.93
CA LYS A 189 20.51 20.18 25.54
C LYS A 189 21.48 21.01 26.37
N ASP A 190 22.41 21.69 25.72
CA ASP A 190 23.47 22.51 26.33
C ASP A 190 24.30 21.74 27.38
N GLY A 191 24.59 20.46 27.10
CA GLY A 191 25.32 19.56 27.99
C GLY A 191 24.52 19.08 29.21
N LYS A 192 23.23 19.40 29.29
CA LYS A 192 22.31 18.93 30.34
C LYS A 192 21.33 17.91 29.76
N PRO A 193 20.80 16.98 30.57
CA PRO A 193 19.75 16.06 30.14
C PRO A 193 18.55 16.77 29.48
N PHE A 194 18.12 16.26 28.33
CA PHE A 194 16.87 16.66 27.65
C PHE A 194 15.89 15.49 27.69
N GLU A 195 14.74 15.70 28.32
CA GLU A 195 13.76 14.66 28.61
C GLU A 195 12.60 14.66 27.60
N LEU A 196 12.11 13.46 27.26
CA LEU A 196 10.97 13.22 26.39
C LEU A 196 9.84 12.60 27.21
N HIS A 197 8.72 13.31 27.35
CA HIS A 197 7.62 12.92 28.22
C HIS A 197 6.48 12.26 27.45
N TRP A 198 6.74 11.01 27.01
CA TRP A 198 5.83 10.26 26.14
C TRP A 198 4.38 10.11 26.63
N LEU A 199 4.18 10.15 27.95
CA LEU A 199 2.86 10.04 28.58
C LEU A 199 2.15 11.39 28.73
N GLU A 200 2.86 12.51 28.57
CA GLU A 200 2.33 13.87 28.65
C GLU A 200 2.21 14.46 27.25
N ARG A 201 1.12 14.14 26.57
CA ARG A 201 0.94 14.38 25.12
C ARG A 201 1.33 15.79 24.63
N ASN A 202 0.86 16.84 25.31
CA ASN A 202 1.13 18.23 24.91
C ASN A 202 2.60 18.59 25.11
N ARG A 203 3.21 18.07 26.18
CA ARG A 203 4.62 18.29 26.50
C ARG A 203 5.52 17.57 25.52
N LEU A 204 5.21 16.30 25.19
CA LEU A 204 5.92 15.55 24.16
C LEU A 204 5.86 16.25 22.80
N ASP A 205 4.72 16.83 22.44
CA ASP A 205 4.58 17.57 21.18
C ASP A 205 5.51 18.78 21.12
N ASP A 206 5.62 19.56 22.20
CA ASP A 206 6.54 20.69 22.25
C ASP A 206 8.01 20.22 22.22
N GLU A 207 8.37 19.22 23.03
CA GLU A 207 9.73 18.64 23.11
C GLU A 207 10.16 18.03 21.77
N GLY A 208 9.29 17.26 21.12
CA GLY A 208 9.59 16.66 19.82
C GLY A 208 9.61 17.69 18.68
N THR A 209 8.79 18.74 18.76
CA THR A 209 8.84 19.86 17.79
C THR A 209 10.13 20.67 17.93
N GLU A 210 10.64 20.83 19.15
CA GLU A 210 11.94 21.45 19.42
C GLU A 210 13.10 20.66 18.79
N LEU A 211 13.12 19.33 19.02
CA LEU A 211 14.13 18.46 18.39
C LEU A 211 14.03 18.49 16.87
N PHE A 212 12.81 18.43 16.33
CA PHE A 212 12.57 18.53 14.89
C PHE A 212 13.10 19.84 14.31
N ASP A 213 12.75 20.99 14.90
CA ASP A 213 13.22 22.30 14.42
C ASP A 213 14.75 22.40 14.45
N GLY A 214 15.40 21.89 15.49
CA GLY A 214 16.86 21.87 15.58
C GLY A 214 17.54 21.00 14.52
N LEU A 215 16.99 19.79 14.27
CA LEU A 215 17.46 18.90 13.20
C LEU A 215 17.28 19.55 11.83
N MET A 216 16.11 20.13 11.57
CA MET A 216 15.80 20.84 10.33
C MET A 216 16.75 22.02 10.13
N TYR A 217 16.94 22.86 11.14
CA TYR A 217 17.84 24.01 11.04
C TYR A 217 19.29 23.61 10.76
N THR A 218 19.76 22.51 11.34
CA THR A 218 21.16 22.09 11.20
C THR A 218 21.42 21.40 9.86
N PHE A 219 20.50 20.54 9.42
CA PHE A 219 20.74 19.62 8.31
C PHE A 219 19.93 19.95 7.04
N ALA A 220 18.93 20.83 7.15
CA ALA A 220 18.13 21.34 6.03
C ALA A 220 17.68 22.80 6.29
N PRO A 221 18.61 23.75 6.57
CA PRO A 221 18.30 25.13 6.95
C PRO A 221 17.44 25.88 5.93
N GLU A 222 17.49 25.47 4.66
CA GLU A 222 16.70 26.01 3.56
C GLU A 222 15.20 25.74 3.70
N LEU A 223 14.81 24.77 4.52
CA LEU A 223 13.42 24.44 4.76
C LEU A 223 12.82 25.23 5.93
N PRO A 224 11.54 25.62 5.83
CA PRO A 224 10.82 26.24 6.94
C PRO A 224 10.71 25.30 8.14
N SER A 225 10.67 25.91 9.32
CA SER A 225 10.35 25.24 10.58
C SER A 225 8.87 24.89 10.65
N ASP A 226 8.53 23.83 11.38
CA ASP A 226 7.18 23.68 11.93
C ASP A 226 7.11 24.36 13.30
N ALA A 227 6.75 25.65 13.30
CA ALA A 227 6.76 26.45 14.51
C ALA A 227 5.62 26.10 15.49
N VAL A 228 4.67 25.23 15.12
CA VAL A 228 3.46 24.97 15.92
C VAL A 228 3.48 23.57 16.52
N ASN A 229 3.52 22.51 15.71
CA ASN A 229 3.49 21.13 16.20
C ASN A 229 3.83 20.16 15.06
N CYS A 230 5.03 19.58 15.11
CA CYS A 230 5.52 18.71 14.04
C CYS A 230 4.74 17.39 13.91
N ARG A 231 4.10 16.89 14.97
CA ARG A 231 3.29 15.67 14.91
C ARG A 231 1.96 15.92 14.23
N ALA A 232 1.30 17.03 14.57
CA ALA A 232 0.00 17.38 14.02
C ALA A 232 0.05 17.65 12.50
N SER A 233 1.15 18.22 12.01
CA SER A 233 1.41 18.38 10.57
C SER A 233 1.94 17.10 9.90
N GLY A 234 2.32 16.09 10.70
CA GLY A 234 3.04 14.91 10.27
C GLY A 234 4.47 15.20 9.80
N ALA A 235 5.05 16.37 10.09
CA ALA A 235 6.43 16.70 9.77
C ALA A 235 7.45 15.85 10.54
N CYS A 236 7.07 15.39 11.73
CA CYS A 236 7.82 14.43 12.52
C CYS A 236 6.97 13.18 12.86
N ARG A 237 7.64 12.10 13.23
CA ARG A 237 7.04 10.93 13.87
C ARG A 237 7.23 11.07 15.38
N LEU A 238 6.16 10.89 16.17
CA LEU A 238 6.17 10.92 17.64
C LEU A 238 5.09 9.96 18.14
N LEU A 239 5.40 8.67 18.16
CA LEU A 239 4.42 7.59 18.36
C LEU A 239 4.98 6.48 19.25
N ALA A 240 4.11 5.89 20.06
CA ALA A 240 4.39 4.61 20.70
C ALA A 240 4.44 3.50 19.64
N ASP A 241 5.30 2.50 19.81
CA ASP A 241 5.47 1.40 18.85
C ASP A 241 4.47 0.24 19.05
N GLY A 242 3.59 0.35 20.05
CA GLY A 242 2.65 -0.71 20.44
C GLY A 242 3.24 -1.85 21.28
N THR A 243 4.57 -1.93 21.42
CA THR A 243 5.26 -2.92 22.28
C THR A 243 5.77 -2.33 23.60
N GLY A 244 5.54 -1.03 23.80
CA GLY A 244 5.91 -0.29 25.00
C GLY A 244 7.14 0.59 24.80
N GLY A 245 7.73 0.60 23.60
CA GLY A 245 8.73 1.53 23.10
C GLY A 245 8.10 2.75 22.42
N GLY A 246 8.96 3.59 21.84
CA GLY A 246 8.57 4.84 21.19
C GLY A 246 9.51 5.22 20.06
N GLY A 247 8.99 5.89 19.04
CA GLY A 247 9.74 6.35 17.88
C GLY A 247 9.64 7.85 17.69
N PHE A 248 10.79 8.53 17.60
CA PHE A 248 10.88 9.90 17.10
C PHE A 248 11.52 9.90 15.72
N GLY A 249 11.05 10.75 14.80
CA GLY A 249 11.70 10.90 13.50
C GLY A 249 11.49 12.26 12.88
N ALA A 250 12.56 12.83 12.33
CA ALA A 250 12.52 14.03 11.50
C ALA A 250 12.50 13.61 10.02
N ARG A 251 11.29 13.46 9.47
CA ARG A 251 11.03 12.82 8.16
C ARG A 251 11.80 13.51 7.01
N ASN A 252 11.91 14.83 7.04
CA ASN A 252 12.60 15.60 6.00
C ASN A 252 14.11 15.39 5.97
N VAL A 253 14.74 14.99 7.06
CA VAL A 253 16.16 14.64 7.07
C VAL A 253 16.36 13.13 7.13
N GLY A 254 15.27 12.37 6.96
CA GLY A 254 15.26 10.92 6.91
C GLY A 254 15.75 10.27 8.20
N PHE A 255 15.81 10.98 9.32
CA PHE A 255 16.47 10.53 10.55
C PHE A 255 15.45 10.11 11.61
N TYR A 256 15.68 8.96 12.23
CA TYR A 256 14.78 8.37 13.21
C TYR A 256 15.56 7.77 14.38
N ILE A 257 14.90 7.74 15.53
CA ILE A 257 15.37 7.07 16.74
C ILE A 257 14.27 6.17 17.29
N HIS A 258 14.69 5.08 17.89
CA HIS A 258 13.84 4.23 18.71
C HIS A 258 14.24 4.36 20.17
N ILE A 259 13.23 4.27 21.03
CA ILE A 259 13.33 4.31 22.49
C ILE A 259 12.80 2.97 23.00
N PRO A 260 13.58 2.22 23.80
CA PRO A 260 13.23 0.85 24.20
C PRO A 260 12.01 0.80 25.12
N SER A 261 11.76 1.87 25.89
CA SER A 261 10.54 1.95 26.68
C SER A 261 10.12 3.38 27.00
N ILE A 262 8.86 3.70 26.73
CA ILE A 262 8.25 5.00 27.05
C ILE A 262 7.61 5.07 28.43
N ASN A 263 7.41 3.92 29.07
CA ASN A 263 6.73 3.80 30.38
C ASN A 263 7.70 3.71 31.56
N LYS A 264 9.01 3.65 31.30
CA LYS A 264 10.03 3.60 32.36
C LYS A 264 10.37 5.01 32.85
N PRO A 265 10.89 5.15 34.09
CA PRO A 265 11.43 6.44 34.54
C PRO A 265 12.57 6.93 33.64
N GLN A 266 12.76 8.25 33.58
CA GLN A 266 13.95 8.86 32.98
C GLN A 266 15.23 8.24 33.58
N PRO A 267 16.30 8.05 32.77
CA PRO A 267 16.50 8.60 31.42
C PRO A 267 16.02 7.68 30.27
N ILE A 268 15.41 6.52 30.57
CA ILE A 268 15.12 5.49 29.55
C ILE A 268 14.25 6.05 28.39
N PRO A 269 13.17 6.81 28.64
CA PRO A 269 12.36 7.38 27.55
C PRO A 269 13.09 8.44 26.70
N SER A 270 14.30 8.84 27.10
CA SER A 270 15.18 9.81 26.43
C SER A 270 16.53 9.22 26.05
N THR A 271 16.66 7.90 26.01
CA THR A 271 17.90 7.20 25.67
C THR A 271 17.62 6.27 24.49
N PRO A 272 18.06 6.62 23.27
CA PRO A 272 17.86 5.78 22.10
C PRO A 272 18.60 4.46 22.23
N ASP A 273 17.95 3.35 21.88
CA ASP A 273 18.61 2.04 21.81
C ASP A 273 19.12 1.71 20.41
N TYR A 274 18.51 2.29 19.37
CA TYR A 274 19.04 2.33 18.01
C TYR A 274 18.58 3.60 17.27
N MET A 275 19.27 3.92 16.17
CA MET A 275 18.92 5.00 15.26
C MET A 275 18.87 4.46 13.84
N TYR A 276 18.06 5.04 12.98
CA TYR A 276 18.05 4.65 11.57
C TYR A 276 17.78 5.84 10.66
N LEU A 277 18.17 5.68 9.40
CA LEU A 277 18.11 6.70 8.39
C LEU A 277 17.72 6.15 7.02
N PHE A 278 16.90 6.93 6.31
CA PHE A 278 16.68 6.80 4.88
C PHE A 278 17.41 7.92 4.13
N PRO A 279 18.19 7.61 3.07
CA PRO A 279 18.74 8.64 2.19
C PRO A 279 17.58 9.40 1.55
N VAL A 280 17.42 10.68 1.90
CA VAL A 280 16.32 11.52 1.42
C VAL A 280 16.82 12.69 0.58
N LYS A 281 16.14 12.90 -0.56
CA LYS A 281 16.40 14.03 -1.45
C LYS A 281 15.43 15.17 -1.18
N VAL A 282 15.83 16.04 -0.27
CA VAL A 282 15.12 17.32 -0.01
C VAL A 282 15.45 18.33 -1.10
N LEU A 283 14.42 18.92 -1.70
CA LEU A 283 14.53 19.96 -2.72
C LEU A 283 13.74 21.20 -2.28
N PRO A 284 13.95 22.37 -2.92
CA PRO A 284 13.26 23.61 -2.53
C PRO A 284 11.74 23.48 -2.44
N PHE A 285 11.13 22.64 -3.28
CA PHE A 285 9.68 22.41 -3.32
C PHE A 285 9.18 21.33 -2.34
N SER A 286 10.03 20.64 -1.57
CA SER A 286 9.63 19.49 -0.73
C SER A 286 8.53 19.77 0.31
N ASN A 287 8.32 21.06 0.65
CA ASN A 287 7.27 21.49 1.58
C ASN A 287 6.05 22.14 0.89
N ALA A 288 5.85 21.89 -0.40
CA ALA A 288 4.72 22.43 -1.16
C ALA A 288 3.37 22.04 -0.54
N GLU A 289 2.46 23.01 -0.38
CA GLU A 289 1.11 22.79 0.13
C GLU A 289 0.32 21.92 -0.86
N MET A 290 -0.22 20.80 -0.40
CA MET A 290 -0.88 19.78 -1.21
C MET A 290 -2.39 19.93 -1.15
N PHE A 291 -3.06 19.63 -2.26
CA PHE A 291 -4.51 19.47 -2.31
C PHE A 291 -4.84 18.23 -3.13
N LEU A 292 -5.31 17.18 -2.45
CA LEU A 292 -5.59 15.88 -3.04
C LEU A 292 -7.04 15.83 -3.52
N LYS A 293 -7.23 15.45 -4.78
CA LYS A 293 -8.55 15.39 -5.42
C LYS A 293 -8.50 14.51 -6.67
N LEU A 294 -9.65 13.95 -7.02
CA LEU A 294 -9.90 13.26 -8.29
C LEU A 294 -10.87 14.11 -9.12
N ASP A 295 -10.32 15.15 -9.75
CA ASP A 295 -11.00 15.96 -10.77
C ASP A 295 -10.19 15.95 -12.08
N GLN A 296 -10.59 16.74 -13.07
CA GLN A 296 -9.87 16.83 -14.34
C GLN A 296 -8.38 17.21 -14.17
N GLU A 297 -8.04 18.00 -13.15
CA GLU A 297 -6.67 18.40 -12.89
C GLU A 297 -5.90 17.31 -12.12
N GLY A 298 -6.57 16.62 -11.19
CA GLY A 298 -5.95 15.67 -10.27
C GLY A 298 -5.34 16.35 -9.04
N PRO A 299 -4.52 15.66 -8.24
CA PRO A 299 -3.84 16.27 -7.10
C PRO A 299 -2.92 17.41 -7.56
N ILE A 300 -2.82 18.43 -6.72
CA ILE A 300 -1.90 19.55 -6.93
C ILE A 300 -1.06 19.78 -5.69
N ALA A 301 0.13 20.32 -5.90
CA ALA A 301 0.91 20.94 -4.83
C ALA A 301 1.45 22.29 -5.23
N LEU A 302 1.52 23.22 -4.28
CA LEU A 302 1.94 24.58 -4.50
C LEU A 302 2.97 25.00 -3.46
N ALA A 303 4.19 25.23 -3.91
CA ALA A 303 5.20 25.94 -3.14
C ALA A 303 5.29 27.39 -3.63
N ARG A 304 5.14 28.31 -2.69
CA ARG A 304 5.19 29.76 -2.92
C ARG A 304 6.52 30.32 -2.42
N ASP A 305 6.89 31.48 -2.96
CA ASP A 305 8.04 32.26 -2.53
C ASP A 305 9.37 31.49 -2.57
N LEU A 306 9.53 30.57 -3.53
CA LEU A 306 10.68 29.69 -3.63
C LEU A 306 11.94 30.41 -4.13
N GLY A 307 13.08 30.01 -3.54
CA GLY A 307 14.42 30.46 -3.89
C GLY A 307 14.63 31.96 -3.67
N ASP A 308 15.78 32.51 -4.05
CA ASP A 308 16.16 33.90 -3.75
C ASP A 308 16.12 34.84 -4.98
N ARG A 309 15.57 34.40 -6.12
CA ARG A 309 15.41 35.24 -7.32
C ARG A 309 14.57 36.50 -7.06
N PRO A 310 14.78 37.61 -7.83
CA PRO A 310 14.04 38.86 -7.64
C PRO A 310 12.52 38.69 -7.74
N GLN A 311 12.07 37.82 -8.65
CA GLN A 311 10.72 37.29 -8.66
C GLN A 311 10.80 35.91 -8.04
N ARG A 312 10.30 35.78 -6.80
CA ARG A 312 10.28 34.50 -6.10
C ARG A 312 9.45 33.52 -6.92
N ALA A 313 9.99 32.31 -7.10
CA ALA A 313 9.34 31.32 -7.96
C ALA A 313 8.08 30.76 -7.28
N GLN A 314 7.10 30.39 -8.10
CA GLN A 314 5.95 29.61 -7.67
C GLN A 314 6.00 28.26 -8.37
N CYS A 315 6.16 27.20 -7.59
CA CYS A 315 6.18 25.85 -8.09
C CYS A 315 4.78 25.23 -7.92
N ARG A 316 4.05 25.08 -9.03
CA ARG A 316 2.78 24.35 -9.07
C ARG A 316 3.01 22.96 -9.64
N MET A 317 3.09 21.96 -8.77
CA MET A 317 3.22 20.56 -9.14
C MET A 317 1.85 19.95 -9.43
N ARG A 318 1.73 19.25 -10.56
CA ARG A 318 0.54 18.52 -10.99
C ARG A 318 0.93 17.53 -12.09
N MET A 319 0.13 16.50 -12.31
CA MET A 319 0.28 15.65 -13.50
C MET A 319 0.06 16.50 -14.77
N GLY A 320 0.82 16.20 -15.82
CA GLY A 320 0.86 16.92 -17.10
C GLY A 320 1.76 18.17 -17.13
N ILE A 321 2.49 18.51 -16.04
CA ILE A 321 3.49 19.58 -16.11
C ILE A 321 4.70 19.13 -16.95
N PRO A 322 5.17 19.93 -17.92
CA PRO A 322 6.41 19.64 -18.65
C PRO A 322 7.63 19.69 -17.73
N TYR A 323 8.61 18.82 -17.96
CA TYR A 323 9.82 18.73 -17.15
C TYR A 323 10.63 20.03 -17.17
N SER A 324 10.66 20.73 -18.31
CA SER A 324 11.28 22.06 -18.39
C SER A 324 10.61 23.10 -17.48
N GLU A 325 9.28 23.10 -17.41
CA GLU A 325 8.52 23.98 -16.52
C GLU A 325 8.78 23.63 -15.06
N PHE A 326 8.77 22.34 -14.72
CA PHE A 326 9.08 21.84 -13.39
C PHE A 326 10.50 22.24 -12.96
N LEU A 327 11.51 21.98 -13.79
CA LEU A 327 12.90 22.39 -13.50
C LEU A 327 13.00 23.89 -13.25
N HIS A 328 12.40 24.71 -14.12
CA HIS A 328 12.50 26.17 -14.04
C HIS A 328 11.81 26.75 -12.79
N ASN A 329 10.62 26.24 -12.45
CA ASN A 329 9.77 26.81 -11.41
C ASN A 329 10.01 26.19 -10.02
N CYS A 330 10.54 24.97 -9.96
CA CYS A 330 10.64 24.19 -8.72
C CYS A 330 12.08 23.92 -8.25
N VAL A 331 13.01 23.74 -9.19
CA VAL A 331 14.38 23.26 -8.87
C VAL A 331 15.38 24.40 -9.02
N GLU A 332 15.40 25.02 -10.18
CA GLU A 332 16.23 26.15 -10.50
C GLU A 332 15.53 27.40 -9.98
N VAL A 333 15.55 27.64 -8.66
CA VAL A 333 14.85 28.80 -8.05
C VAL A 333 15.82 29.82 -7.45
N LEU A 334 17.11 29.52 -7.49
CA LEU A 334 18.15 30.35 -6.88
C LEU A 334 18.79 31.32 -7.89
N GLN A 335 19.35 32.41 -7.40
CA GLN A 335 20.14 33.39 -8.17
C GLN A 335 21.49 32.79 -8.57
N ASN A 336 22.14 32.03 -7.68
CA ASN A 336 23.43 31.41 -7.96
C ASN A 336 23.27 30.16 -8.86
N PRO A 337 23.81 30.15 -10.09
CA PRO A 337 23.72 28.99 -10.99
C PRO A 337 24.35 27.72 -10.43
N GLN A 338 25.39 27.83 -9.60
CA GLN A 338 26.03 26.65 -8.99
C GLN A 338 25.10 25.95 -8.00
N ASN A 339 24.33 26.71 -7.22
CA ASN A 339 23.37 26.14 -6.29
C ASN A 339 22.18 25.50 -7.03
N ASN A 340 21.74 26.09 -8.15
CA ASN A 340 20.75 25.46 -9.03
C ASN A 340 21.29 24.13 -9.59
N GLN A 341 22.56 24.10 -10.01
CA GLN A 341 23.18 22.87 -10.49
C GLN A 341 23.27 21.80 -9.39
N LEU A 342 23.58 22.18 -8.14
CA LEU A 342 23.56 21.25 -7.01
C LEU A 342 22.15 20.70 -6.73
N ALA A 343 21.12 21.54 -6.79
CA ALA A 343 19.73 21.09 -6.66
C ALA A 343 19.31 20.14 -7.78
N LYS A 344 19.72 20.44 -9.03
CA LYS A 344 19.48 19.58 -10.19
C LYS A 344 20.24 18.25 -10.09
N ASN A 345 21.50 18.28 -9.68
CA ASN A 345 22.30 17.09 -9.43
C ASN A 345 21.66 16.23 -8.33
N LYS A 346 21.14 16.86 -7.27
CA LYS A 346 20.40 16.16 -6.23
C LYS A 346 19.15 15.49 -6.79
N LEU A 347 18.33 16.22 -7.56
CA LEU A 347 17.13 15.67 -8.20
C LEU A 347 17.46 14.44 -9.08
N LEU A 348 18.41 14.59 -10.00
CA LEU A 348 18.83 13.56 -10.97
C LEU A 348 19.72 12.47 -10.37
N GLY A 349 20.26 12.68 -9.18
CA GLY A 349 21.07 11.70 -8.49
C GLY A 349 20.24 10.49 -8.11
N ASN A 350 20.76 9.29 -8.36
CA ASN A 350 20.01 8.05 -8.17
C ASN A 350 18.68 8.01 -8.93
N LEU A 351 18.60 8.66 -10.09
CA LEU A 351 17.48 8.47 -11.02
C LEU A 351 17.36 6.99 -11.35
N THR A 352 16.17 6.43 -11.18
CA THR A 352 15.83 5.11 -11.70
C THR A 352 14.77 5.26 -12.79
N HIS A 353 14.48 4.19 -13.52
CA HIS A 353 13.45 4.24 -14.53
C HIS A 353 12.78 2.88 -14.72
N THR A 354 11.56 2.91 -15.22
CA THR A 354 10.93 1.76 -15.88
C THR A 354 11.25 1.79 -17.37
N SER A 355 10.61 0.93 -18.17
CA SER A 355 10.70 0.98 -19.63
C SER A 355 10.22 2.31 -20.23
N GLU A 356 9.40 3.08 -19.50
CA GLU A 356 8.73 4.29 -20.02
C GLU A 356 8.78 5.52 -19.09
N ASN A 357 9.25 5.40 -17.84
CA ASN A 357 9.17 6.50 -16.86
C ASN A 357 10.46 6.69 -16.06
N TYR A 358 10.81 7.94 -15.78
CA TYR A 358 11.87 8.33 -14.86
C TYR A 358 11.31 8.49 -13.45
N ILE A 359 11.95 7.84 -12.47
CA ILE A 359 11.56 7.83 -11.05
C ILE A 359 12.59 8.59 -10.22
N PHE A 360 12.13 9.63 -9.51
CA PHE A 360 13.02 10.57 -8.84
C PHE A 360 13.17 10.35 -7.33
N ASP A 361 12.36 9.58 -6.62
CA ASP A 361 12.52 9.31 -5.18
C ASP A 361 12.85 10.55 -4.32
N VAL A 362 12.12 11.66 -4.50
CA VAL A 362 12.34 12.89 -3.71
C VAL A 362 11.48 12.93 -2.45
N ALA A 363 11.97 13.59 -1.41
CA ALA A 363 11.15 13.85 -0.22
C ALA A 363 10.13 14.96 -0.52
N GLY A 364 8.91 14.85 0.00
CA GLY A 364 7.84 15.79 -0.31
C GLY A 364 6.82 15.18 -1.25
N VAL A 365 6.38 15.98 -2.23
CA VAL A 365 5.65 15.50 -3.39
C VAL A 365 6.66 15.01 -4.43
N ASN A 366 6.61 13.74 -4.79
CA ASN A 366 7.42 13.19 -5.87
C ASN A 366 6.61 13.18 -7.17
N LEU A 367 7.21 13.69 -8.25
CA LEU A 367 6.66 13.64 -9.60
C LEU A 367 7.56 12.76 -10.46
N ASP A 368 6.97 11.75 -11.09
CA ASP A 368 7.66 10.93 -12.08
C ASP A 368 7.21 11.32 -13.48
N PHE A 369 8.12 11.17 -14.44
CA PHE A 369 7.96 11.72 -15.80
C PHE A 369 8.03 10.61 -16.84
N SER A 370 7.05 10.57 -17.74
CA SER A 370 7.07 9.66 -18.89
C SER A 370 7.89 10.27 -20.03
N SER A 371 8.69 9.44 -20.71
CA SER A 371 9.51 9.94 -21.82
C SER A 371 8.77 9.89 -23.16
N GLU A 372 8.73 11.02 -23.86
CA GLU A 372 8.22 11.08 -25.25
C GLU A 372 9.27 10.60 -26.27
N ARG A 373 10.55 10.50 -25.87
CA ARG A 373 11.66 10.16 -26.77
C ARG A 373 11.71 8.68 -27.18
N ILE A 374 11.16 7.78 -26.35
CA ILE A 374 11.23 6.33 -26.57
C ILE A 374 10.60 5.89 -27.90
N GLY A 375 9.68 6.69 -28.47
CA GLY A 375 8.94 6.30 -29.67
C GLY A 375 8.16 4.99 -29.49
N ASP A 376 7.92 4.28 -30.59
CA ASP A 376 7.03 3.10 -30.56
C ASP A 376 7.70 1.83 -30.02
N PHE A 377 9.04 1.71 -30.14
CA PHE A 377 9.76 0.43 -29.97
C PHE A 377 11.07 0.52 -29.16
N ASP A 378 11.40 1.67 -28.57
CA ASP A 378 12.54 1.80 -27.66
C ASP A 378 12.08 1.79 -26.19
N VAL A 379 13.03 1.71 -25.28
CA VAL A 379 12.82 1.86 -23.83
C VAL A 379 13.74 2.95 -23.30
N ILE A 380 13.50 3.43 -22.08
CA ILE A 380 14.46 4.30 -21.41
C ILE A 380 15.74 3.50 -21.14
N HIS A 381 16.89 4.08 -21.49
CA HIS A 381 18.22 3.51 -21.21
C HIS A 381 18.81 4.15 -19.95
N ASP A 382 19.73 3.45 -19.30
CA ASP A 382 20.34 3.89 -18.03
C ASP A 382 21.04 5.26 -18.10
N ASP A 383 21.53 5.68 -19.28
CA ASP A 383 22.21 6.96 -19.50
C ASP A 383 21.24 8.09 -19.93
N TRP A 384 19.95 7.79 -20.07
CA TRP A 384 18.95 8.76 -20.45
C TRP A 384 18.53 9.63 -19.28
N LEU A 385 18.25 10.90 -19.58
CA LEU A 385 17.68 11.87 -18.66
C LEU A 385 16.38 12.39 -19.26
N PRO A 386 15.43 12.86 -18.42
CA PRO A 386 14.18 13.41 -18.92
C PRO A 386 14.42 14.61 -19.85
N ASP A 387 13.71 14.61 -20.97
CA ASP A 387 13.71 15.66 -21.97
C ASP A 387 12.87 16.85 -21.49
N PRO A 388 13.21 18.11 -21.84
CA PRO A 388 12.38 19.28 -21.59
C PRO A 388 10.86 19.14 -21.86
N VAL A 389 10.45 18.31 -22.83
CA VAL A 389 9.03 18.10 -23.19
C VAL A 389 8.35 16.94 -22.46
N ASP A 390 9.11 16.10 -21.77
CA ASP A 390 8.56 14.99 -21.00
C ASP A 390 7.59 15.52 -19.93
N VAL A 391 6.50 14.81 -19.67
CA VAL A 391 5.43 15.29 -18.77
C VAL A 391 5.32 14.44 -17.52
N ALA A 392 4.98 15.09 -16.40
CA ALA A 392 4.73 14.37 -15.16
C ALA A 392 3.48 13.49 -15.31
N THR A 393 3.60 12.19 -15.07
CA THR A 393 2.48 11.24 -15.16
C THR A 393 2.17 10.56 -13.85
N GLU A 394 2.99 10.82 -12.83
CA GLU A 394 2.80 10.31 -11.48
C GLU A 394 2.92 11.44 -10.46
N TYR A 395 2.11 11.35 -9.41
CA TYR A 395 2.14 12.24 -8.26
C TYR A 395 2.06 11.38 -7.00
N ILE A 396 3.13 11.40 -6.19
CA ILE A 396 3.25 10.56 -5.00
C ILE A 396 3.29 11.43 -3.76
N VAL A 397 2.45 11.06 -2.79
CA VAL A 397 2.47 11.57 -1.41
C VAL A 397 2.93 10.43 -0.52
N ASP A 398 4.17 10.49 -0.06
CA ASP A 398 4.71 9.48 0.85
C ASP A 398 4.75 9.99 2.30
N ILE A 399 5.28 9.15 3.17
CA ILE A 399 5.47 9.43 4.59
C ILE A 399 6.35 10.68 4.84
N ARG A 400 7.11 11.17 3.85
CA ARG A 400 8.00 12.33 3.92
C ARG A 400 7.36 13.60 3.35
N ALA A 401 6.10 13.56 2.92
CA ALA A 401 5.41 14.71 2.34
C ALA A 401 5.12 15.80 3.38
N ASN A 402 5.85 16.93 3.39
CA ASN A 402 5.82 17.88 4.52
C ASN A 402 5.01 19.17 4.35
N GLY A 403 4.36 19.38 3.20
CA GLY A 403 3.47 20.52 3.02
C GLY A 403 2.12 20.38 3.72
N LYS A 404 1.43 21.51 3.92
CA LYS A 404 0.04 21.49 4.42
C LYS A 404 -0.85 20.73 3.44
N LEU A 405 -1.67 19.81 3.94
CA LEU A 405 -2.79 19.26 3.18
C LEU A 405 -3.97 20.23 3.26
N LEU A 406 -4.15 21.06 2.24
CA LEU A 406 -5.19 22.09 2.19
C LEU A 406 -6.62 21.51 2.34
N ASN A 407 -6.80 20.23 2.04
CA ASN A 407 -8.01 19.47 2.35
C ASN A 407 -8.42 19.52 3.84
N GLU A 408 -7.44 19.63 4.74
CA GLU A 408 -7.65 19.66 6.19
C GLU A 408 -7.79 21.07 6.76
N TYR A 409 -7.66 22.10 5.92
CA TYR A 409 -7.74 23.49 6.33
C TYR A 409 -9.07 24.11 5.89
N SER A 410 -9.43 25.24 6.52
CA SER A 410 -10.47 26.11 6.01
C SER A 410 -10.15 26.54 4.56
N PRO A 411 -11.15 26.94 3.74
CA PRO A 411 -10.93 27.29 2.34
C PRO A 411 -9.90 28.41 2.09
N ASP A 412 -9.59 29.22 3.11
CA ASP A 412 -8.54 30.24 3.08
C ASP A 412 -7.13 29.71 3.41
N GLY A 413 -6.98 28.42 3.75
CA GLY A 413 -5.72 27.76 4.08
C GLY A 413 -5.16 28.06 5.47
N ASN A 414 -5.91 28.78 6.32
CA ASN A 414 -5.37 29.34 7.57
C ASN A 414 -5.67 28.51 8.82
N THR A 415 -6.83 27.87 8.90
CA THR A 415 -7.27 27.16 10.09
C THR A 415 -7.29 25.67 9.84
N PHE A 416 -6.52 24.88 10.60
CA PHE A 416 -6.62 23.43 10.55
C PHE A 416 -7.95 22.96 11.18
N THR A 417 -8.77 22.27 10.38
CA THR A 417 -10.16 21.90 10.67
C THR A 417 -10.41 20.40 10.69
N MET A 418 -9.45 19.58 10.25
CA MET A 418 -9.66 18.16 9.94
C MET A 418 -10.80 17.93 8.93
N GLY A 419 -11.08 18.89 8.04
CA GLY A 419 -12.29 18.88 7.20
C GLY A 419 -12.44 17.61 6.35
N ALA A 420 -11.35 17.16 5.73
CA ALA A 420 -11.35 15.95 4.92
C ALA A 420 -11.42 14.68 5.74
N THR A 421 -10.56 14.57 6.75
CA THR A 421 -10.55 13.42 7.65
C THR A 421 -11.93 13.26 8.31
N ALA A 422 -12.55 14.35 8.74
CA ALA A 422 -13.91 14.38 9.27
C ALA A 422 -14.93 13.80 8.29
N ALA A 423 -14.92 14.26 7.03
CA ALA A 423 -15.84 13.81 6.01
C ALA A 423 -15.67 12.30 5.71
N ILE A 424 -14.43 11.84 5.62
CA ILE A 424 -14.11 10.42 5.36
C ILE A 424 -14.54 9.55 6.54
N TYR A 425 -14.21 9.91 7.79
CA TYR A 425 -14.59 9.12 8.98
C TYR A 425 -16.10 9.03 9.15
N ARG A 426 -16.82 10.12 8.91
CA ARG A 426 -18.29 10.14 8.99
C ARG A 426 -18.91 9.22 7.94
N GLU A 427 -18.42 9.28 6.70
CA GLU A 427 -18.91 8.41 5.63
C GLU A 427 -18.54 6.94 5.86
N TYR A 428 -17.31 6.69 6.31
CA TYR A 428 -16.85 5.37 6.70
C TYR A 428 -17.75 4.74 7.77
N ALA A 429 -18.03 5.46 8.86
CA ALA A 429 -18.91 4.96 9.92
C ALA A 429 -20.32 4.64 9.40
N ARG A 430 -20.88 5.50 8.53
CA ARG A 430 -22.18 5.30 7.90
C ARG A 430 -22.20 4.06 7.02
N LEU A 431 -21.18 3.87 6.18
CA LEU A 431 -21.07 2.73 5.28
C LEU A 431 -20.87 1.42 6.05
N VAL A 432 -20.00 1.38 7.07
CA VAL A 432 -19.81 0.18 7.90
C VAL A 432 -21.12 -0.23 8.57
N GLN A 433 -21.84 0.71 9.20
CA GLN A 433 -23.14 0.39 9.81
C GLN A 433 -24.15 -0.14 8.77
N ALA A 434 -24.22 0.47 7.59
CA ALA A 434 -25.13 0.05 6.53
C ALA A 434 -24.82 -1.36 6.03
N GLU A 435 -23.54 -1.67 5.78
CA GLU A 435 -23.11 -2.98 5.28
C GLU A 435 -23.30 -4.09 6.32
N LEU A 436 -23.09 -3.80 7.61
CA LEU A 436 -23.42 -4.73 8.69
C LEU A 436 -24.94 -4.99 8.77
N HIS A 437 -25.76 -3.94 8.72
CA HIS A 437 -27.23 -4.07 8.75
C HIS A 437 -27.81 -4.90 7.60
N LYS A 438 -27.18 -4.88 6.41
CA LYS A 438 -27.55 -5.72 5.27
C LYS A 438 -27.38 -7.21 5.58
N ARG A 439 -26.33 -7.57 6.32
CA ARG A 439 -25.91 -8.96 6.58
C ARG A 439 -26.39 -9.52 7.93
N MET A 440 -26.81 -8.65 8.84
CA MET A 440 -27.38 -9.06 10.12
C MET A 440 -28.68 -9.86 9.95
N SER A 441 -28.94 -10.75 10.91
CA SER A 441 -30.22 -11.46 10.99
C SER A 441 -31.38 -10.45 10.96
N PRO A 442 -32.41 -10.66 10.13
CA PRO A 442 -33.60 -9.80 10.12
C PRO A 442 -34.37 -9.75 11.46
N SER A 443 -34.06 -10.66 12.39
CA SER A 443 -34.65 -10.70 13.74
C SER A 443 -34.03 -9.69 14.72
N LEU A 444 -32.83 -9.17 14.42
CA LEU A 444 -32.17 -8.17 15.24
C LEU A 444 -32.68 -6.77 14.86
N PRO A 445 -32.90 -5.87 15.84
CA PRO A 445 -33.18 -4.47 15.54
C PRO A 445 -31.93 -3.82 14.91
N ARG A 446 -32.17 -2.80 14.09
CA ARG A 446 -31.12 -2.02 13.43
C ARG A 446 -31.09 -0.65 14.08
N HIS A 447 -29.95 -0.29 14.67
CA HIS A 447 -29.80 0.97 15.39
C HIS A 447 -29.00 1.97 14.56
N PRO A 448 -29.43 3.24 14.46
CA PRO A 448 -28.63 4.27 13.78
C PRO A 448 -27.38 4.63 14.60
N LEU A 449 -26.41 5.29 13.96
CA LEU A 449 -25.24 5.83 14.65
C LEU A 449 -25.67 6.73 15.82
N GLY A 450 -25.00 6.62 16.97
CA GLY A 450 -25.33 7.41 18.17
C GLY A 450 -26.61 6.99 18.92
N ALA A 451 -27.25 5.88 18.54
CA ALA A 451 -28.47 5.40 19.20
C ALA A 451 -28.30 5.21 20.71
N PRO A 452 -29.15 5.80 21.57
CA PRO A 452 -29.00 5.74 23.02
C PRO A 452 -29.06 4.32 23.60
N GLU A 453 -29.73 3.39 22.91
CA GLU A 453 -29.80 1.97 23.26
C GLU A 453 -28.44 1.25 23.18
N CYS A 454 -27.50 1.81 22.43
CA CYS A 454 -26.15 1.32 22.25
C CYS A 454 -25.12 2.11 23.08
N MET A 455 -25.57 2.99 23.98
CA MET A 455 -24.73 3.92 24.74
C MET A 455 -24.95 3.78 26.25
N LEU A 456 -24.01 4.31 27.02
CA LEU A 456 -24.23 4.50 28.45
C LEU A 456 -25.39 5.49 28.67
N PRO A 457 -26.25 5.25 29.68
CA PRO A 457 -27.30 6.20 30.02
C PRO A 457 -26.67 7.55 30.41
N GLU A 458 -27.15 8.66 29.84
CA GLU A 458 -26.65 10.00 30.17
C GLU A 458 -26.83 10.35 31.65
N ASN A 459 -27.85 9.77 32.28
CA ASN A 459 -28.13 9.89 33.71
C ASN A 459 -28.16 8.49 34.31
N PRO A 460 -26.99 7.87 34.58
CA PRO A 460 -26.94 6.52 35.10
C PRO A 460 -27.58 6.48 36.49
N PRO A 461 -28.39 5.46 36.82
CA PRO A 461 -29.01 5.35 38.14
C PRO A 461 -27.94 5.24 39.24
N PRO A 462 -28.25 5.63 40.50
CA PRO A 462 -27.35 5.38 41.62
C PRO A 462 -26.97 3.90 41.68
N ASN A 463 -25.65 3.60 41.71
CA ASN A 463 -25.07 2.25 41.62
C ASN A 463 -25.06 1.60 40.22
N PHE A 464 -25.14 2.39 39.14
CA PHE A 464 -24.89 1.86 37.79
C PHE A 464 -23.49 1.26 37.70
N ASN A 465 -23.43 -0.02 37.35
CA ASN A 465 -22.17 -0.74 37.19
C ASN A 465 -21.76 -0.72 35.72
N VAL A 466 -20.87 0.21 35.37
CA VAL A 466 -20.33 0.37 34.00
C VAL A 466 -19.75 -0.94 33.47
N ALA A 467 -19.00 -1.69 34.28
CA ALA A 467 -18.38 -2.95 33.87
C ALA A 467 -19.40 -4.06 33.54
N ALA A 468 -20.59 -4.00 34.13
CA ALA A 468 -21.68 -4.96 33.89
C ALA A 468 -22.66 -4.51 32.80
N TRP A 469 -22.57 -3.26 32.34
CA TRP A 469 -23.42 -2.76 31.27
C TRP A 469 -23.12 -3.48 29.95
N ARG A 470 -24.17 -3.68 29.15
CA ARG A 470 -24.10 -4.25 27.80
C ARG A 470 -25.05 -3.47 26.89
N PRO A 471 -24.72 -3.33 25.60
CA PRO A 471 -25.59 -2.69 24.63
C PRO A 471 -26.87 -3.49 24.40
N ALA A 472 -27.91 -2.85 23.86
CA ALA A 472 -29.10 -3.57 23.41
C ALA A 472 -28.78 -4.58 22.29
N PRO A 473 -29.56 -5.67 22.15
CA PRO A 473 -29.42 -6.57 20.99
C PRO A 473 -29.49 -5.78 19.68
N GLY A 474 -28.69 -6.18 18.70
CA GLY A 474 -28.63 -5.54 17.39
C GLY A 474 -27.70 -4.32 17.29
N CYS A 475 -27.10 -3.85 18.38
CA CYS A 475 -26.04 -2.85 18.31
C CYS A 475 -24.80 -3.45 17.63
N THR A 476 -24.21 -2.70 16.70
CA THR A 476 -23.01 -3.16 15.99
C THR A 476 -21.72 -2.69 16.67
N GLY A 477 -21.81 -1.72 17.56
CA GLY A 477 -20.69 -1.02 18.17
C GLY A 477 -20.26 0.22 17.38
N MET A 478 -20.66 0.36 16.12
CA MET A 478 -20.41 1.57 15.33
C MET A 478 -21.23 2.76 15.81
N GLU A 479 -22.29 2.53 16.59
CA GLU A 479 -23.05 3.59 17.24
C GLU A 479 -22.20 4.41 18.23
N GLN A 480 -21.06 3.86 18.66
CA GLN A 480 -20.06 4.48 19.53
C GLN A 480 -18.84 5.05 18.80
N PHE A 481 -18.78 4.99 17.46
CA PHE A 481 -17.63 5.46 16.69
C PHE A 481 -17.50 6.99 16.68
N ILE A 482 -16.44 7.52 17.30
CA ILE A 482 -16.15 8.96 17.34
C ILE A 482 -15.51 9.40 16.02
N THR A 483 -15.96 10.56 15.52
CA THR A 483 -15.40 11.18 14.32
C THR A 483 -14.76 12.54 14.66
N PRO A 484 -13.70 12.96 13.95
CA PRO A 484 -13.11 14.28 14.12
C PRO A 484 -13.97 15.42 13.56
N ALA A 485 -15.13 15.10 13.01
CA ALA A 485 -16.06 16.07 12.43
C ALA A 485 -16.66 17.00 13.49
N ALA A 486 -17.04 18.21 13.08
CA ALA A 486 -17.79 19.12 13.94
C ALA A 486 -19.24 18.62 14.13
N PRO A 487 -19.90 18.92 15.26
CA PRO A 487 -21.30 18.59 15.48
C PRO A 487 -22.22 19.57 14.72
N ASP A 488 -22.14 19.54 13.39
CA ASP A 488 -22.74 20.52 12.47
C ASP A 488 -23.76 19.91 11.49
N THR A 489 -24.24 18.70 11.78
CA THR A 489 -25.30 18.04 11.00
C THR A 489 -26.69 18.40 11.53
N ASN A 490 -27.73 18.08 10.77
CA ASN A 490 -29.12 18.16 11.24
C ASN A 490 -29.55 16.92 12.04
N ASP A 491 -28.64 15.96 12.26
CA ASP A 491 -28.91 14.72 13.00
C ASP A 491 -28.27 14.79 14.41
N PRO A 492 -29.08 14.92 15.48
CA PRO A 492 -28.56 14.97 16.84
C PRO A 492 -27.74 13.74 17.25
N LEU A 493 -28.05 12.56 16.71
CA LEU A 493 -27.36 11.32 17.06
C LEU A 493 -25.95 11.29 16.44
N VAL A 494 -25.83 11.71 15.18
CA VAL A 494 -24.51 11.85 14.51
C VAL A 494 -23.68 12.98 15.13
N ASN A 495 -24.32 14.09 15.50
CA ASN A 495 -23.63 15.20 16.17
C ASN A 495 -23.04 14.78 17.52
N LYS A 496 -23.71 13.89 18.25
CA LYS A 496 -23.20 13.34 19.51
C LYS A 496 -21.87 12.61 19.32
N MET A 497 -21.60 12.05 18.14
CA MET A 497 -20.36 11.34 17.79
C MET A 497 -19.29 12.22 17.13
N SER A 498 -19.58 13.51 16.94
CA SER A 498 -18.74 14.45 16.19
C SER A 498 -18.08 15.44 17.15
N VAL A 499 -16.78 15.28 17.42
CA VAL A 499 -16.10 16.00 18.51
C VAL A 499 -15.41 17.30 18.09
N GLY A 500 -15.27 17.52 16.79
CA GLY A 500 -14.55 18.64 16.20
C GLY A 500 -13.02 18.57 16.36
N PRO A 501 -12.28 19.42 15.66
CA PRO A 501 -10.82 19.30 15.51
C PRO A 501 -10.04 19.48 16.83
N GLY A 502 -10.56 20.28 17.77
CA GLY A 502 -9.90 20.52 19.05
C GLY A 502 -9.83 19.27 19.91
N VAL A 503 -11.00 18.66 20.17
CA VAL A 503 -11.11 17.41 20.94
C VAL A 503 -10.51 16.25 20.17
N ALA A 504 -10.70 16.20 18.85
CA ALA A 504 -10.11 15.17 18.01
C ALA A 504 -8.58 15.09 18.14
N ARG A 505 -7.87 16.22 18.14
CA ARG A 505 -6.41 16.23 18.37
C ARG A 505 -6.03 15.72 19.77
N ALA A 506 -6.82 16.06 20.79
CA ALA A 506 -6.57 15.57 22.15
C ALA A 506 -6.73 14.04 22.22
N LEU A 507 -7.77 13.50 21.56
CA LEU A 507 -8.03 12.07 21.44
C LEU A 507 -7.04 11.35 20.51
N GLY A 508 -6.43 12.08 19.59
CA GLY A 508 -5.28 11.63 18.82
C GLY A 508 -5.50 11.27 17.38
N PHE A 509 -6.59 11.76 16.81
CA PHE A 509 -6.76 11.76 15.37
C PHE A 509 -5.60 12.53 14.70
N THR A 510 -5.07 11.92 13.63
CA THR A 510 -4.22 12.58 12.64
C THR A 510 -5.00 12.70 11.34
N THR A 511 -4.47 13.45 10.37
CA THR A 511 -5.01 13.40 9.01
C THR A 511 -4.83 12.00 8.42
N VAL A 512 -5.79 11.57 7.61
CA VAL A 512 -5.71 10.33 6.81
C VAL A 512 -5.32 10.55 5.36
N LEU A 513 -5.16 11.81 4.96
CA LEU A 513 -4.71 12.16 3.61
C LEU A 513 -3.18 12.14 3.48
N LYS A 514 -2.47 11.87 4.58
CA LYS A 514 -1.03 11.69 4.62
C LYS A 514 -0.72 10.35 5.28
N PRO A 515 0.30 9.63 4.80
CA PRO A 515 0.78 8.43 5.46
C PRO A 515 1.10 8.65 6.94
N GLY A 516 0.55 7.77 7.78
CA GLY A 516 0.46 7.91 9.22
C GLY A 516 -0.39 6.78 9.81
N ASP A 517 -0.82 6.93 11.06
CA ASP A 517 -1.55 5.87 11.78
C ASP A 517 -3.00 6.32 12.06
N PRO A 518 -3.96 6.19 11.11
CA PRO A 518 -5.38 6.31 11.39
C PRO A 518 -5.81 5.48 12.61
N VAL A 519 -6.57 6.12 13.50
CA VAL A 519 -7.07 5.53 14.74
C VAL A 519 -8.59 5.43 14.72
N ALA A 520 -9.13 4.34 15.27
CA ALA A 520 -10.54 4.25 15.61
C ALA A 520 -10.69 4.53 17.11
N ILE A 521 -11.64 5.39 17.47
CA ILE A 521 -11.95 5.71 18.86
C ILE A 521 -13.44 5.49 19.06
N PHE A 522 -13.77 4.73 20.10
CA PHE A 522 -15.13 4.40 20.49
C PHE A 522 -15.40 4.88 21.90
N CYS A 523 -16.54 5.55 22.08
CA CYS A 523 -16.98 6.01 23.39
C CYS A 523 -18.46 5.71 23.61
N ALA A 524 -18.76 5.01 24.71
CA ALA A 524 -20.14 4.78 25.12
C ALA A 524 -20.77 6.02 25.80
N ASP A 525 -19.96 7.03 26.18
CA ASP A 525 -20.38 8.27 26.86
C ASP A 525 -19.87 9.56 26.16
N PRO A 526 -20.14 9.76 24.87
CA PRO A 526 -19.51 10.82 24.05
C PRO A 526 -19.83 12.27 24.49
N GLY A 527 -20.59 12.49 25.57
CA GLY A 527 -20.76 13.81 26.18
C GLY A 527 -19.66 14.17 27.18
N THR A 528 -19.18 13.19 27.94
CA THR A 528 -18.16 13.35 28.99
C THR A 528 -16.79 12.87 28.53
N PHE A 529 -16.77 11.88 27.62
CA PHE A 529 -15.56 11.22 27.14
C PHE A 529 -14.75 10.51 28.23
N ASP A 530 -15.39 10.19 29.37
CA ASP A 530 -14.78 9.47 30.49
C ASP A 530 -14.58 7.99 30.13
N HIS A 531 -15.37 7.46 29.20
CA HIS A 531 -15.27 6.10 28.65
C HIS A 531 -14.85 6.13 27.18
N CYS A 532 -13.77 6.87 26.89
CA CYS A 532 -13.10 6.87 25.59
C CYS A 532 -11.69 6.26 25.70
N GLY A 533 -11.35 5.30 24.85
CA GLY A 533 -9.95 5.00 24.55
C GLY A 533 -9.15 4.12 25.52
N TYR A 534 -9.73 3.55 26.58
CA TYR A 534 -9.00 2.75 27.58
C TYR A 534 -9.46 1.29 27.68
N GLY A 535 -9.34 0.54 26.59
CA GLY A 535 -9.25 -0.93 26.58
C GLY A 535 -10.39 -1.72 27.23
N ASP A 536 -11.53 -1.10 27.52
CA ASP A 536 -12.69 -1.74 28.12
C ASP A 536 -13.87 -1.79 27.15
N HIS A 537 -14.90 -2.56 27.52
CA HIS A 537 -16.11 -2.73 26.71
C HIS A 537 -16.85 -1.40 26.45
N THR A 538 -16.63 -0.37 27.27
CA THR A 538 -17.30 0.94 27.18
C THR A 538 -16.50 2.03 26.48
N GLY A 539 -15.18 1.83 26.29
CA GLY A 539 -14.28 2.81 25.70
C GLY A 539 -13.03 2.16 25.13
N PHE A 540 -12.76 2.39 23.85
CA PHE A 540 -11.70 1.69 23.13
C PHE A 540 -11.04 2.58 22.09
N ALA A 541 -9.71 2.51 21.99
CA ALA A 541 -8.94 3.15 20.92
C ALA A 541 -7.91 2.15 20.40
N SER A 542 -7.77 2.07 19.09
CA SER A 542 -6.79 1.24 18.40
C SER A 542 -6.51 1.82 17.01
N SER A 543 -5.70 1.16 16.20
CA SER A 543 -5.63 1.43 14.76
C SER A 543 -7.03 1.31 14.13
N LEU A 544 -7.30 2.06 13.06
CA LEU A 544 -8.65 2.24 12.52
C LEU A 544 -9.37 0.91 12.23
N TRP A 545 -8.77 0.04 11.42
CA TRP A 545 -9.46 -1.17 10.94
C TRP A 545 -9.49 -2.28 11.99
N ASP A 546 -8.37 -2.55 12.67
CA ASP A 546 -8.36 -3.49 13.80
C ASP A 546 -9.27 -3.03 14.94
N GLY A 547 -9.29 -1.72 15.20
CA GLY A 547 -10.14 -1.11 16.20
C GLY A 547 -11.63 -1.30 15.88
N THR A 548 -11.98 -1.05 14.61
CA THR A 548 -13.34 -1.26 14.11
C THR A 548 -13.75 -2.73 14.20
N TYR A 549 -12.91 -3.65 13.72
CA TYR A 549 -13.16 -5.09 13.82
C TYR A 549 -13.36 -5.54 15.26
N LYS A 550 -12.47 -5.17 16.19
CA LYS A 550 -12.56 -5.55 17.60
C LYS A 550 -13.84 -5.04 18.25
N ARG A 551 -14.26 -3.81 17.94
CA ARG A 551 -15.50 -3.26 18.47
C ARG A 551 -16.72 -4.01 17.95
N VAL A 552 -16.77 -4.30 16.65
CA VAL A 552 -17.86 -5.07 16.05
C VAL A 552 -17.91 -6.48 16.60
N LEU A 553 -16.76 -7.14 16.79
CA LEU A 553 -16.66 -8.43 17.45
C LEU A 553 -17.21 -8.42 18.88
N ASP A 554 -16.89 -7.39 19.65
CA ASP A 554 -17.33 -7.22 21.03
C ASP A 554 -18.85 -6.99 21.13
N TYR A 555 -19.44 -6.23 20.20
CA TYR A 555 -20.85 -5.83 20.28
C TYR A 555 -21.78 -6.77 19.49
N LEU A 556 -21.53 -6.90 18.18
CA LEU A 556 -22.35 -7.73 17.31
C LEU A 556 -22.03 -9.22 17.51
N GLY A 557 -20.77 -9.55 17.76
CA GLY A 557 -20.29 -10.92 17.91
C GLY A 557 -20.33 -11.45 19.34
N ASP A 558 -20.55 -10.61 20.35
CA ASP A 558 -20.43 -10.96 21.78
C ASP A 558 -19.08 -11.68 22.09
N GLY A 559 -18.00 -11.18 21.48
CA GLY A 559 -16.66 -11.76 21.56
C GLY A 559 -16.45 -13.05 20.75
N ASN A 560 -17.49 -13.56 20.08
CA ASN A 560 -17.43 -14.76 19.25
C ASN A 560 -17.37 -14.40 17.76
N VAL A 561 -16.20 -14.64 17.13
CA VAL A 561 -16.01 -14.34 15.70
C VAL A 561 -17.00 -15.07 14.80
N PHE A 562 -17.46 -16.27 15.19
CA PHE A 562 -18.42 -17.04 14.40
C PHE A 562 -19.86 -16.51 14.51
N ALA A 563 -20.15 -15.63 15.46
CA ALA A 563 -21.43 -14.94 15.56
C ALA A 563 -21.53 -13.74 14.60
N LEU A 564 -20.39 -13.26 14.09
CA LEU A 564 -20.37 -12.22 13.06
C LEU A 564 -20.78 -12.77 11.69
N PRO A 565 -21.39 -11.93 10.83
CA PRO A 565 -21.49 -12.20 9.40
C PRO A 565 -20.13 -12.58 8.80
N ALA A 566 -20.14 -13.48 7.81
CA ALA A 566 -18.93 -14.08 7.26
C ALA A 566 -17.84 -13.06 6.89
N GLU A 567 -18.19 -12.00 6.16
CA GLU A 567 -17.25 -10.94 5.78
C GLU A 567 -16.70 -10.14 6.97
N ALA A 568 -17.55 -9.83 7.95
CA ALA A 568 -17.22 -8.95 9.07
C ALA A 568 -16.20 -9.56 10.04
N ARG A 569 -15.85 -10.84 9.84
CA ARG A 569 -14.82 -11.59 10.57
C ARG A 569 -13.39 -11.20 10.19
N ASP A 570 -13.22 -10.44 9.11
CA ASP A 570 -11.94 -10.07 8.54
C ASP A 570 -11.77 -8.54 8.56
N ARG A 571 -10.57 -8.06 8.92
CA ARG A 571 -10.24 -6.62 8.93
C ARG A 571 -10.31 -6.00 7.54
N LYS A 572 -9.99 -6.78 6.51
CA LYS A 572 -10.03 -6.39 5.11
C LYS A 572 -11.42 -5.96 4.63
N TYR A 573 -12.48 -6.47 5.24
CA TYR A 573 -13.86 -5.99 5.01
C TYR A 573 -13.99 -4.50 5.30
N TYR A 574 -13.47 -4.08 6.45
CA TYR A 574 -13.50 -2.68 6.88
C TYR A 574 -12.55 -1.82 6.04
N PHE A 575 -11.46 -2.38 5.52
CA PHE A 575 -10.57 -1.70 4.57
C PHE A 575 -11.25 -1.43 3.22
N LYS A 576 -12.02 -2.40 2.69
CA LYS A 576 -12.85 -2.23 1.47
C LYS A 576 -13.85 -1.08 1.62
N ILE A 577 -14.54 -1.00 2.76
CA ILE A 577 -15.49 0.08 3.04
C ILE A 577 -14.77 1.43 3.22
N TRP A 578 -13.57 1.42 3.79
CA TRP A 578 -12.73 2.61 3.89
C TRP A 578 -12.34 3.16 2.53
N ALA A 579 -11.92 2.28 1.61
CA ALA A 579 -11.57 2.64 0.23
C ALA A 579 -12.71 3.40 -0.46
N HIS A 580 -13.95 2.92 -0.30
CA HIS A 580 -15.16 3.58 -0.78
C HIS A 580 -15.30 5.00 -0.24
N ALA A 581 -15.28 5.19 1.08
CA ALA A 581 -15.42 6.50 1.72
C ALA A 581 -14.30 7.47 1.27
N TYR A 582 -13.08 6.98 1.16
CA TYR A 582 -11.91 7.76 0.80
C TYR A 582 -11.97 8.24 -0.66
N VAL A 583 -12.29 7.34 -1.59
CA VAL A 583 -12.42 7.68 -3.02
C VAL A 583 -13.59 8.65 -3.24
N LYS A 584 -14.73 8.43 -2.58
CA LYS A 584 -15.87 9.36 -2.63
C LYS A 584 -15.46 10.77 -2.20
N TYR A 585 -14.68 10.89 -1.12
CA TYR A 585 -14.11 12.18 -0.71
C TYR A 585 -13.25 12.79 -1.81
N LEU A 586 -12.27 12.05 -2.35
CA LEU A 586 -11.36 12.57 -3.37
C LEU A 586 -12.11 13.08 -4.61
N LYS A 587 -13.15 12.37 -5.05
CA LYS A 587 -14.01 12.77 -6.18
C LYS A 587 -14.76 14.09 -5.89
N ALA A 588 -15.16 14.32 -4.64
CA ALA A 588 -15.87 15.53 -4.19
C ALA A 588 -14.95 16.64 -3.64
N ALA A 589 -13.65 16.39 -3.47
CA ALA A 589 -12.75 17.22 -2.65
C ALA A 589 -12.68 18.69 -3.09
N HIS A 590 -12.82 18.99 -4.39
CA HIS A 590 -12.83 20.35 -4.92
C HIS A 590 -13.96 21.24 -4.35
N LEU A 591 -15.00 20.63 -3.76
CA LEU A 591 -16.10 21.32 -3.08
C LEU A 591 -15.84 21.57 -1.59
N TYR A 592 -14.70 21.13 -1.05
CA TYR A 592 -14.38 21.14 0.39
C TYR A 592 -15.50 20.53 1.25
N PRO A 593 -16.00 19.32 0.92
CA PRO A 593 -17.10 18.72 1.66
C PRO A 593 -16.68 18.44 3.11
N LYS A 594 -17.57 18.75 4.05
CA LYS A 594 -17.43 18.39 5.48
C LYS A 594 -18.28 17.18 5.87
N ASP A 595 -19.18 16.77 5.00
CA ASP A 595 -20.16 15.71 5.24
C ASP A 595 -20.62 15.11 3.90
N LEU A 596 -20.15 13.90 3.58
CA LEU A 596 -20.45 13.21 2.32
C LEU A 596 -21.81 12.50 2.32
N SER A 597 -22.52 12.47 3.45
CA SER A 597 -23.82 11.81 3.56
C SER A 597 -24.97 12.59 2.92
N LYS A 598 -24.71 13.83 2.48
CA LYS A 598 -25.71 14.70 1.85
C LYS A 598 -26.01 14.24 0.41
N PRO A 599 -27.27 14.29 -0.04
CA PRO A 599 -27.66 13.84 -1.38
C PRO A 599 -26.93 14.54 -2.54
N GLU A 600 -26.46 15.77 -2.33
CA GLU A 600 -25.66 16.50 -3.32
C GLU A 600 -24.32 15.81 -3.66
N TYR A 601 -23.87 14.87 -2.82
CA TYR A 601 -22.65 14.10 -3.05
C TYR A 601 -22.88 12.68 -3.61
N ASP A 602 -24.14 12.27 -3.82
CA ASP A 602 -24.47 10.95 -4.40
C ASP A 602 -23.88 10.78 -5.81
N GLY A 603 -23.72 11.89 -6.56
CA GLY A 603 -23.06 11.89 -7.87
C GLY A 603 -21.54 11.65 -7.85
N TYR A 604 -20.93 11.53 -6.67
CA TYR A 604 -19.51 11.23 -6.49
C TYR A 604 -19.25 9.81 -6.00
N GLU A 605 -20.27 8.96 -5.96
CA GLU A 605 -20.10 7.55 -5.59
C GLU A 605 -19.03 6.88 -6.48
N PRO A 606 -18.06 6.15 -5.89
CA PRO A 606 -17.13 5.35 -6.67
C PRO A 606 -17.86 4.22 -7.39
N GLU A 607 -17.43 3.95 -8.62
CA GLU A 607 -17.86 2.75 -9.34
C GLU A 607 -17.08 1.56 -8.74
N LEU A 608 -17.78 0.60 -8.15
CA LEU A 608 -17.14 -0.51 -7.44
C LEU A 608 -16.32 -1.42 -8.36
N ASP A 609 -16.76 -1.59 -9.62
CA ASP A 609 -16.01 -2.33 -10.65
C ASP A 609 -14.64 -1.72 -10.98
N HIS A 610 -14.39 -0.46 -10.58
CA HIS A 610 -13.12 0.25 -10.79
C HIS A 610 -12.25 0.28 -9.53
N LEU A 611 -12.70 -0.37 -8.46
CA LEU A 611 -11.98 -0.49 -7.20
C LEU A 611 -11.28 -1.85 -7.16
N LEU A 612 -9.97 -1.81 -6.98
CA LEU A 612 -9.09 -2.97 -7.01
C LEU A 612 -8.43 -3.12 -5.65
N PHE A 613 -8.03 -4.35 -5.30
CA PHE A 613 -7.43 -4.63 -4.00
C PHE A 613 -6.30 -5.63 -4.12
N ASP A 614 -5.19 -5.31 -3.48
CA ASP A 614 -3.98 -6.12 -3.51
C ASP A 614 -3.51 -6.41 -2.09
N ASP A 615 -2.98 -7.61 -1.90
CA ASP A 615 -2.40 -8.07 -0.64
C ASP A 615 -0.89 -8.17 -0.81
N LEU A 616 -0.20 -7.24 -0.19
CA LEU A 616 1.25 -7.10 -0.26
C LEU A 616 1.97 -7.98 0.78
N GLY A 617 1.23 -8.84 1.49
CA GLY A 617 1.72 -9.69 2.56
C GLY A 617 1.78 -8.99 3.92
N ALA A 618 1.88 -9.79 4.99
CA ALA A 618 2.01 -9.29 6.37
C ALA A 618 0.90 -8.30 6.80
N GLU A 619 -0.32 -8.45 6.27
CA GLU A 619 -1.47 -7.54 6.50
C GLU A 619 -1.24 -6.12 5.94
N ASN A 620 -0.31 -5.97 5.00
CA ASN A 620 -0.16 -4.76 4.20
C ASN A 620 -1.10 -4.85 3.01
N GLU A 621 -2.09 -3.98 2.98
CA GLU A 621 -3.13 -3.98 1.97
C GLU A 621 -3.05 -2.72 1.13
N LYS A 622 -3.39 -2.85 -0.14
CA LYS A 622 -3.50 -1.72 -1.05
C LYS A 622 -4.86 -1.77 -1.71
N PHE A 623 -5.49 -0.61 -1.86
CA PHE A 623 -6.60 -0.47 -2.79
C PHE A 623 -6.25 0.54 -3.87
N GLU A 624 -6.88 0.36 -5.02
CA GLU A 624 -6.67 1.20 -6.18
C GLU A 624 -8.01 1.60 -6.81
N TYR A 625 -8.10 2.78 -7.39
CA TYR A 625 -9.32 3.27 -8.04
C TYR A 625 -9.03 3.91 -9.38
N ILE A 626 -9.74 3.50 -10.43
CA ILE A 626 -9.58 4.04 -11.79
C ILE A 626 -10.70 5.04 -12.09
N ASP A 627 -10.37 6.33 -12.11
CA ASP A 627 -11.30 7.40 -12.50
C ASP A 627 -11.24 7.68 -14.00
N ARG A 628 -12.35 7.38 -14.68
CA ARG A 628 -12.50 7.51 -16.14
C ARG A 628 -13.28 8.75 -16.57
N ARG A 629 -13.81 9.55 -15.64
CA ARG A 629 -14.75 10.66 -15.94
C ARG A 629 -14.18 11.74 -16.84
N PHE A 630 -12.86 11.88 -16.89
CA PHE A 630 -12.17 12.95 -17.61
C PHE A 630 -11.29 12.47 -18.77
N VAL A 631 -11.49 11.21 -19.21
CA VAL A 631 -10.70 10.63 -20.30
C VAL A 631 -11.01 11.32 -21.63
N THR A 632 -9.96 11.75 -22.33
CA THR A 632 -9.99 12.30 -23.69
C THR A 632 -8.81 11.74 -24.50
N HIS A 633 -8.67 12.12 -25.77
CA HIS A 633 -7.49 11.70 -26.56
C HIS A 633 -6.16 12.22 -26.00
N ASP A 634 -6.22 13.30 -25.21
CA ASP A 634 -5.05 13.94 -24.59
C ASP A 634 -4.97 13.67 -23.08
N LEU A 635 -5.96 12.98 -22.50
CA LEU A 635 -6.06 12.73 -21.05
C LEU A 635 -6.44 11.28 -20.79
N GLU A 636 -5.56 10.58 -20.11
CA GLU A 636 -5.75 9.19 -19.74
C GLU A 636 -6.49 9.06 -18.40
N PRO A 637 -7.02 7.87 -18.07
CA PRO A 637 -7.63 7.63 -16.77
C PRO A 637 -6.68 7.99 -15.63
N VAL A 638 -7.23 8.47 -14.53
CA VAL A 638 -6.46 8.66 -13.30
C VAL A 638 -6.61 7.43 -12.44
N LYS A 639 -5.52 6.74 -12.15
CA LYS A 639 -5.46 5.76 -11.08
C LYS A 639 -5.09 6.44 -9.78
N PHE A 640 -5.78 6.09 -8.71
CA PHE A 640 -5.39 6.40 -7.34
C PHE A 640 -5.00 5.11 -6.62
N GLU A 641 -3.91 5.11 -5.87
CA GLU A 641 -3.49 4.00 -5.00
C GLU A 641 -3.37 4.46 -3.55
N TYR A 642 -3.75 3.59 -2.63
CA TYR A 642 -3.62 3.78 -1.18
C TYR A 642 -3.12 2.49 -0.53
N GLU A 643 -1.98 2.55 0.14
CA GLU A 643 -1.36 1.42 0.82
C GLU A 643 -1.35 1.61 2.35
N ALA A 644 -1.75 0.58 3.09
CA ALA A 644 -1.71 0.58 4.55
C ALA A 644 -1.54 -0.81 5.18
N LEU A 645 -0.77 -0.85 6.27
CA LEU A 645 -0.71 -1.99 7.19
C LEU A 645 -1.96 -1.96 8.09
N ILE A 646 -2.95 -2.78 7.79
CA ILE A 646 -4.30 -2.64 8.39
C ILE A 646 -4.36 -3.02 9.88
N THR A 647 -3.40 -3.81 10.36
CA THR A 647 -3.30 -4.20 11.77
C THR A 647 -2.69 -3.08 12.64
N ALA A 648 -1.64 -2.43 12.14
CA ALA A 648 -1.01 -1.31 12.84
C ALA A 648 -1.68 0.03 12.55
N GLY A 649 -2.50 0.11 11.50
CA GLY A 649 -3.04 1.36 10.99
C GLY A 649 -2.01 2.16 10.18
N ASN A 650 -0.82 1.62 9.89
CA ASN A 650 0.27 2.40 9.29
C ASN A 650 0.10 2.55 7.78
N GLN A 651 -0.49 3.67 7.35
CA GLN A 651 -0.54 4.11 5.96
C GLN A 651 0.87 4.44 5.46
N ARG A 652 1.24 3.91 4.29
CA ARG A 652 2.61 4.03 3.73
C ARG A 652 2.73 5.13 2.68
N ASP A 653 1.83 5.14 1.70
CA ASP A 653 1.83 6.12 0.61
C ASP A 653 0.43 6.35 0.02
N SER A 654 0.36 7.33 -0.88
CA SER A 654 -0.78 7.58 -1.75
C SER A 654 -0.26 8.05 -3.10
N LYS A 655 -0.61 7.33 -4.16
CA LYS A 655 -0.11 7.58 -5.51
C LYS A 655 -1.25 7.95 -6.45
N PHE A 656 -0.95 8.83 -7.39
CA PHE A 656 -1.85 9.18 -8.47
C PHE A 656 -1.09 9.00 -9.78
N HIS A 657 -1.64 8.20 -10.68
CA HIS A 657 -1.06 7.95 -11.98
C HIS A 657 -2.03 8.43 -13.05
N ARG A 658 -1.52 9.13 -14.06
CA ARG A 658 -2.24 9.49 -15.27
C ARG A 658 -1.41 9.06 -16.46
N ARG A 659 -1.30 7.75 -16.63
CA ARG A 659 -0.65 7.10 -17.76
C ARG A 659 -1.15 5.68 -17.95
N MET A 660 -1.08 5.18 -19.16
CA MET A 660 -1.18 3.80 -19.59
C MET A 660 0.10 3.44 -20.31
N THR A 661 0.65 2.26 -19.99
CA THR A 661 1.79 1.72 -20.74
C THR A 661 1.41 1.50 -22.21
N ARG A 662 2.39 1.39 -23.12
CA ARG A 662 2.08 1.11 -24.54
C ARG A 662 1.30 -0.20 -24.71
N ALA A 663 1.66 -1.23 -23.95
CA ALA A 663 0.99 -2.52 -23.95
C ALA A 663 -0.48 -2.38 -23.47
N GLU A 664 -0.70 -1.74 -22.33
CA GLU A 664 -2.04 -1.49 -21.79
C GLU A 664 -2.91 -0.67 -22.77
N ARG A 665 -2.37 0.41 -23.34
CA ARG A 665 -3.08 1.20 -24.35
C ARG A 665 -3.48 0.37 -25.57
N THR A 666 -2.62 -0.58 -25.96
CA THR A 666 -2.91 -1.52 -27.05
C THR A 666 -4.06 -2.44 -26.70
N LEU A 667 -4.10 -2.96 -25.47
CA LEU A 667 -5.23 -3.75 -24.97
C LEU A 667 -6.54 -2.96 -25.03
N TYR A 668 -6.57 -1.74 -24.47
CA TYR A 668 -7.76 -0.87 -24.51
C TYR A 668 -8.24 -0.57 -25.94
N LYS A 669 -7.31 -0.26 -26.87
CA LYS A 669 -7.64 0.00 -28.27
C LYS A 669 -8.18 -1.26 -28.97
N ALA A 670 -7.57 -2.41 -28.72
CA ALA A 670 -8.01 -3.69 -29.29
C ALA A 670 -9.41 -4.04 -28.81
N MET A 671 -9.72 -3.77 -27.54
CA MET A 671 -11.01 -4.07 -26.90
C MET A 671 -12.07 -2.99 -27.10
N ALA A 672 -11.76 -1.82 -27.68
CA ALA A 672 -12.74 -0.73 -27.83
C ALA A 672 -13.87 -1.11 -28.79
N THR A 673 -15.12 -0.86 -28.42
CA THR A 673 -16.27 -1.02 -29.33
C THR A 673 -16.39 0.16 -30.29
N ASP A 674 -16.04 1.36 -29.84
CA ASP A 674 -15.86 2.54 -30.68
C ASP A 674 -14.38 2.88 -30.85
N LYS A 675 -13.81 2.57 -32.02
CA LYS A 675 -12.39 2.81 -32.33
C LYS A 675 -12.03 4.29 -32.48
N THR A 676 -13.00 5.20 -32.49
CA THR A 676 -12.77 6.66 -32.57
C THR A 676 -12.54 7.30 -31.21
N LYS A 677 -12.88 6.58 -30.14
CA LYS A 677 -12.75 7.04 -28.77
C LYS A 677 -11.33 6.85 -28.24
N ALA A 678 -11.00 7.66 -27.23
CA ALA A 678 -9.72 7.54 -26.53
C ALA A 678 -9.65 6.23 -25.73
N PRO A 679 -8.49 5.57 -25.64
CA PRO A 679 -8.32 4.38 -24.81
C PRO A 679 -8.64 4.68 -23.34
N GLY A 680 -9.34 3.77 -22.66
CA GLY A 680 -9.74 3.94 -21.25
C GLY A 680 -11.09 4.63 -21.03
N ILE A 681 -11.71 5.23 -22.06
CA ILE A 681 -13.04 5.86 -21.89
C ILE A 681 -14.17 4.84 -21.79
N GLU A 682 -14.00 3.68 -22.43
CA GLU A 682 -14.94 2.57 -22.34
C GLU A 682 -14.50 1.64 -21.21
N ASP A 683 -15.47 1.08 -20.51
CA ASP A 683 -15.23 0.05 -19.49
C ASP A 683 -15.26 -1.34 -20.13
N ASN A 684 -14.21 -1.63 -20.91
CA ASN A 684 -14.17 -2.74 -21.87
C ASN A 684 -13.07 -3.77 -21.57
N VAL A 685 -12.31 -3.59 -20.49
CA VAL A 685 -11.18 -4.44 -20.12
C VAL A 685 -11.38 -5.15 -18.78
N HIS A 686 -12.63 -5.38 -18.36
CA HIS A 686 -12.92 -6.36 -17.32
C HIS A 686 -12.31 -7.70 -17.73
N LEU A 687 -11.70 -8.45 -16.81
CA LEU A 687 -10.91 -9.63 -17.18
C LEU A 687 -11.72 -10.63 -18.01
N SER A 688 -12.96 -10.92 -17.58
CA SER A 688 -13.88 -11.79 -18.31
C SER A 688 -14.28 -11.24 -19.69
N ASN A 689 -14.28 -9.93 -19.91
CA ASN A 689 -14.48 -9.34 -21.24
C ASN A 689 -13.26 -9.52 -22.15
N VAL A 690 -12.05 -9.47 -21.58
CA VAL A 690 -10.81 -9.62 -22.34
C VAL A 690 -10.65 -11.05 -22.82
N VAL A 691 -10.74 -12.04 -21.93
CA VAL A 691 -10.42 -13.44 -22.28
C VAL A 691 -11.64 -14.34 -22.53
N GLY A 692 -12.84 -13.83 -22.26
CA GLY A 692 -14.10 -14.57 -22.37
C GLY A 692 -14.39 -15.43 -21.13
N SER A 693 -15.61 -15.94 -21.03
CA SER A 693 -16.01 -16.88 -19.96
C SER A 693 -16.66 -18.14 -20.56
N THR A 694 -16.12 -19.32 -20.26
CA THR A 694 -16.73 -20.60 -20.69
C THR A 694 -18.09 -20.80 -20.03
N VAL A 695 -18.22 -20.44 -18.74
CA VAL A 695 -19.46 -20.55 -17.97
C VAL A 695 -20.59 -19.71 -18.58
N LEU A 696 -20.30 -18.46 -18.95
CA LEU A 696 -21.31 -17.58 -19.55
C LEU A 696 -21.63 -17.99 -21.01
N ARG A 697 -20.63 -18.41 -21.78
CA ARG A 697 -20.83 -18.91 -23.15
C ARG A 697 -21.70 -20.15 -23.22
N GLU A 698 -21.56 -21.07 -22.29
CA GLU A 698 -22.38 -22.29 -22.21
C GLU A 698 -23.76 -22.03 -21.59
N GLY A 699 -23.85 -21.02 -20.71
CA GLY A 699 -25.08 -20.71 -19.99
C GLY A 699 -26.16 -20.04 -20.83
N TRP A 700 -25.79 -19.30 -21.86
CA TRP A 700 -26.74 -18.51 -22.66
C TRP A 700 -26.54 -18.72 -24.15
N VAL A 701 -27.65 -18.72 -24.88
CA VAL A 701 -27.70 -18.86 -26.33
C VAL A 701 -28.48 -17.72 -26.95
N GLY A 702 -27.96 -17.19 -28.06
CA GLY A 702 -28.69 -16.23 -28.87
C GLY A 702 -29.90 -16.89 -29.54
N VAL A 703 -31.02 -16.18 -29.57
CA VAL A 703 -32.28 -16.67 -30.16
C VAL A 703 -32.59 -16.06 -31.52
N SER A 704 -31.93 -14.94 -31.86
CA SER A 704 -32.00 -14.33 -33.19
C SER A 704 -30.77 -13.44 -33.45
N ALA A 705 -30.65 -12.90 -34.67
CA ALA A 705 -29.55 -11.99 -35.02
C ALA A 705 -29.54 -10.68 -34.22
N SER A 706 -30.69 -10.26 -33.67
CA SER A 706 -30.81 -9.05 -32.84
C SER A 706 -30.89 -9.35 -31.33
N LYS A 707 -30.90 -10.63 -30.95
CA LYS A 707 -30.98 -11.11 -29.56
C LYS A 707 -29.92 -12.19 -29.35
N ASP A 708 -28.68 -11.74 -29.19
CA ASP A 708 -27.54 -12.60 -28.91
C ASP A 708 -27.59 -13.14 -27.47
N ALA A 709 -26.59 -13.95 -27.08
CA ALA A 709 -26.52 -14.55 -25.75
C ALA A 709 -26.45 -13.47 -24.65
N TYR A 710 -25.70 -12.40 -24.87
CA TYR A 710 -25.60 -11.27 -23.95
C TYR A 710 -26.94 -10.57 -23.73
N TYR A 711 -27.72 -10.33 -24.80
CA TYR A 711 -29.06 -9.78 -24.70
C TYR A 711 -29.95 -10.65 -23.81
N CYS A 712 -29.97 -11.96 -24.05
CA CYS A 712 -30.76 -12.89 -23.24
C CYS A 712 -30.29 -13.02 -21.79
N ALA A 713 -29.02 -12.75 -21.51
CA ALA A 713 -28.45 -12.76 -20.17
C ALA A 713 -28.72 -11.46 -19.37
N THR A 714 -29.12 -10.37 -20.04
CA THR A 714 -29.26 -9.05 -19.43
C THR A 714 -30.67 -8.46 -19.53
N THR A 715 -31.52 -9.00 -20.42
CA THR A 715 -32.86 -8.50 -20.70
C THR A 715 -33.92 -9.59 -20.48
N GLU A 716 -34.98 -9.26 -19.73
CA GLU A 716 -36.13 -10.16 -19.62
C GLU A 716 -36.95 -10.14 -20.91
N ASP A 717 -36.83 -11.22 -21.70
CA ASP A 717 -37.56 -11.39 -22.96
C ASP A 717 -38.13 -12.82 -23.09
N ALA A 718 -39.41 -12.92 -23.47
CA ALA A 718 -40.09 -14.21 -23.60
C ALA A 718 -39.46 -15.11 -24.68
N GLU A 719 -38.89 -14.52 -25.75
CA GLU A 719 -38.23 -15.27 -26.82
C GLU A 719 -36.96 -15.97 -26.32
N CYS A 720 -36.19 -15.30 -25.46
CA CYS A 720 -35.01 -15.90 -24.83
C CYS A 720 -35.38 -17.17 -24.05
N THR A 721 -36.49 -17.12 -23.30
CA THR A 721 -36.97 -18.27 -22.52
C THR A 721 -37.64 -19.37 -23.35
N SER A 722 -38.33 -19.02 -24.45
CA SER A 722 -39.06 -20.01 -25.25
C SER A 722 -38.14 -20.87 -26.11
N VAL A 723 -37.03 -20.30 -26.58
CA VAL A 723 -36.05 -21.01 -27.44
C VAL A 723 -34.93 -21.63 -26.61
N GLY A 724 -34.36 -20.91 -25.64
CA GLY A 724 -33.25 -21.39 -24.82
C GLY A 724 -33.67 -22.06 -23.50
N GLY A 725 -34.97 -22.12 -23.22
CA GLY A 725 -35.51 -22.61 -21.95
C GLY A 725 -35.37 -21.60 -20.80
N PRO A 726 -35.87 -21.93 -19.59
CA PRO A 726 -35.88 -21.00 -18.44
C PRO A 726 -34.51 -20.50 -18.00
N ARG A 727 -33.44 -21.25 -18.30
CA ARG A 727 -32.06 -20.88 -17.97
C ARG A 727 -31.43 -19.91 -18.96
N ASN A 728 -32.09 -19.63 -20.09
CA ASN A 728 -31.62 -18.60 -21.01
C ASN A 728 -32.18 -17.21 -20.68
N ALA A 729 -32.71 -17.03 -19.46
CA ALA A 729 -33.10 -15.74 -18.89
C ALA A 729 -31.95 -15.13 -18.08
N PRO A 730 -31.99 -13.83 -17.76
CA PRO A 730 -31.05 -13.22 -16.84
C PRO A 730 -31.03 -13.90 -15.45
N PRO A 731 -29.89 -13.89 -14.73
CA PRO A 731 -29.81 -14.42 -13.37
C PRO A 731 -30.83 -13.78 -12.42
N LYS A 732 -31.39 -14.58 -11.50
CA LYS A 732 -32.43 -14.13 -10.57
C LYS A 732 -32.20 -14.63 -9.16
N GLU A 733 -32.43 -13.79 -8.17
CA GLU A 733 -32.55 -14.19 -6.77
C GLU A 733 -34.01 -14.03 -6.33
N LYS A 734 -34.62 -15.10 -5.82
CA LYS A 734 -36.03 -15.12 -5.38
C LYS A 734 -37.01 -14.58 -6.43
N GLY A 735 -36.70 -14.84 -7.71
CA GLY A 735 -37.50 -14.43 -8.86
C GLY A 735 -37.30 -12.98 -9.32
N GLN A 736 -36.49 -12.18 -8.62
CA GLN A 736 -36.10 -10.84 -9.03
C GLN A 736 -34.78 -10.88 -9.79
N LEU A 737 -34.66 -10.05 -10.82
CA LEU A 737 -33.41 -9.88 -11.57
C LEU A 737 -32.28 -9.52 -10.60
N LEU A 738 -31.19 -10.29 -10.64
CA LEU A 738 -29.96 -9.93 -9.94
C LEU A 738 -29.41 -8.65 -10.56
N LYS A 739 -29.12 -7.69 -9.70
CA LYS A 739 -28.63 -6.38 -10.08
C LYS A 739 -27.29 -6.12 -9.43
N ASP A 740 -26.46 -5.35 -10.12
CA ASP A 740 -25.26 -4.76 -9.54
C ASP A 740 -25.61 -3.61 -8.58
N ASP A 741 -24.59 -3.03 -7.95
CA ASP A 741 -24.77 -1.92 -7.00
C ASP A 741 -25.33 -0.64 -7.62
N HIS A 742 -25.35 -0.53 -8.94
CA HIS A 742 -25.96 0.57 -9.69
C HIS A 742 -27.41 0.26 -10.12
N GLY A 743 -27.95 -0.90 -9.74
CA GLY A 743 -29.28 -1.34 -10.10
C GLY A 743 -29.44 -1.80 -11.55
N ARG A 744 -28.32 -2.00 -12.27
CA ARG A 744 -28.27 -2.58 -13.63
C ARG A 744 -28.28 -4.11 -13.52
N PRO A 745 -28.68 -4.87 -14.56
CA PRO A 745 -28.54 -6.32 -14.55
C PRO A 745 -27.10 -6.74 -14.26
N LEU A 746 -26.88 -7.77 -13.41
CA LEU A 746 -25.54 -8.21 -12.98
C LEU A 746 -24.54 -8.38 -14.15
N LEU A 747 -24.99 -8.99 -15.26
CA LEU A 747 -24.14 -9.30 -16.41
C LEU A 747 -24.00 -8.15 -17.43
N TYR A 748 -24.50 -6.95 -17.11
CA TYR A 748 -24.55 -5.82 -18.04
C TYR A 748 -23.17 -5.40 -18.54
N SER A 749 -22.16 -5.34 -17.67
CA SER A 749 -20.81 -4.93 -18.04
C SER A 749 -20.01 -6.00 -18.78
N TYR A 750 -20.52 -7.24 -18.91
CA TYR A 750 -19.74 -8.41 -19.33
C TYR A 750 -20.02 -8.90 -20.76
N LYS A 751 -20.21 -7.99 -21.72
CA LYS A 751 -20.54 -8.38 -23.11
C LYS A 751 -19.47 -9.28 -23.77
N GLY A 752 -18.19 -8.97 -23.56
CA GLY A 752 -17.08 -9.76 -24.09
C GLY A 752 -16.98 -11.17 -23.52
N ALA A 753 -17.53 -11.39 -22.32
CA ALA A 753 -17.54 -12.70 -21.68
C ALA A 753 -18.33 -13.77 -22.46
N PHE A 754 -19.30 -13.36 -23.28
CA PHE A 754 -20.11 -14.24 -24.13
C PHE A 754 -19.50 -14.50 -25.51
N GLY A 755 -18.45 -13.76 -25.89
CA GLY A 755 -17.89 -13.74 -27.23
C GLY A 755 -16.56 -14.46 -27.40
N GLU A 756 -15.95 -14.22 -28.55
CA GLU A 756 -14.51 -14.42 -28.77
C GLU A 756 -13.88 -13.02 -28.92
N THR A 757 -12.58 -12.90 -28.66
CA THR A 757 -11.82 -11.64 -28.65
C THR A 757 -10.42 -11.91 -29.20
N ALA A 758 -9.61 -10.86 -29.36
CA ALA A 758 -8.18 -11.02 -29.67
C ALA A 758 -7.41 -11.83 -28.61
N PHE A 759 -7.93 -11.87 -27.39
CA PHE A 759 -7.28 -12.44 -26.21
C PHE A 759 -7.98 -13.70 -25.69
N THR A 760 -8.93 -14.27 -26.44
CA THR A 760 -9.65 -15.46 -26.00
C THR A 760 -8.71 -16.66 -25.87
N LEU A 761 -8.75 -17.31 -24.72
CA LEU A 761 -7.96 -18.51 -24.44
C LEU A 761 -8.25 -19.62 -25.45
N GLY A 762 -7.20 -20.32 -25.87
CA GLY A 762 -7.27 -21.36 -26.90
C GLY A 762 -7.20 -20.84 -28.34
N THR A 763 -7.29 -19.53 -28.56
CA THR A 763 -7.21 -18.90 -29.90
C THR A 763 -5.80 -18.41 -30.23
N ALA A 764 -5.54 -18.14 -31.51
CA ALA A 764 -4.24 -17.70 -32.01
C ALA A 764 -4.40 -16.49 -32.95
N TYR A 765 -4.80 -15.34 -32.38
CA TYR A 765 -5.01 -14.10 -33.12
C TYR A 765 -3.82 -13.14 -33.05
N MET A 766 -3.07 -13.17 -31.94
CA MET A 766 -1.90 -12.32 -31.73
C MET A 766 -0.66 -12.90 -32.40
N ARG A 767 0.33 -12.05 -32.69
CA ARG A 767 1.61 -12.47 -33.26
C ARG A 767 2.78 -11.81 -32.55
N VAL A 768 3.78 -12.60 -32.17
CA VAL A 768 5.07 -12.09 -31.70
C VAL A 768 5.98 -11.96 -32.91
N THR A 769 6.29 -10.73 -33.31
CA THR A 769 7.01 -10.47 -34.55
C THR A 769 8.52 -10.35 -34.35
N GLN A 770 8.95 -9.96 -33.15
CA GLN A 770 10.35 -9.80 -32.81
C GLN A 770 10.54 -9.89 -31.30
N THR A 771 11.43 -10.75 -30.81
CA THR A 771 11.85 -10.80 -29.41
C THR A 771 13.08 -9.94 -29.18
N MET A 772 13.18 -9.28 -28.03
CA MET A 772 14.30 -8.40 -27.65
C MET A 772 14.82 -8.81 -26.25
N PRO A 773 15.59 -9.91 -26.15
CA PRO A 773 15.96 -10.51 -24.87
C PRO A 773 16.77 -9.60 -23.93
N PHE A 774 17.56 -8.68 -24.48
CA PHE A 774 18.41 -7.77 -23.69
C PHE A 774 17.61 -6.81 -22.81
N ILE A 775 16.45 -6.37 -23.29
CA ILE A 775 15.52 -5.51 -22.54
C ILE A 775 14.30 -6.28 -22.01
N ARG A 776 14.29 -7.61 -22.18
CA ARG A 776 13.18 -8.51 -21.79
C ARG A 776 11.82 -8.07 -22.33
N SER A 777 11.78 -7.70 -23.61
CA SER A 777 10.54 -7.27 -24.27
C SER A 777 10.37 -7.98 -25.62
N ALA A 778 9.17 -7.88 -26.19
CA ALA A 778 8.87 -8.33 -27.54
C ALA A 778 7.95 -7.35 -28.27
N LYS A 779 8.09 -7.31 -29.59
CA LYS A 779 7.18 -6.60 -30.49
C LYS A 779 6.00 -7.50 -30.82
N VAL A 780 4.81 -7.03 -30.49
CA VAL A 780 3.56 -7.80 -30.55
C VAL A 780 2.58 -7.10 -31.47
N GLU A 781 1.95 -7.88 -32.35
CA GLU A 781 0.87 -7.46 -33.22
C GLU A 781 -0.46 -7.99 -32.65
N VAL A 782 -1.37 -7.07 -32.34
CA VAL A 782 -2.70 -7.36 -31.80
C VAL A 782 -3.76 -6.91 -32.81
N PRO A 783 -4.64 -7.81 -33.28
CA PRO A 783 -5.72 -7.41 -34.18
C PRO A 783 -6.78 -6.57 -33.47
N SER A 784 -7.18 -5.48 -34.10
CA SER A 784 -8.26 -4.59 -33.65
C SER A 784 -9.53 -4.90 -34.43
N PHE A 785 -10.38 -5.77 -33.88
CA PHE A 785 -11.63 -6.16 -34.52
C PHE A 785 -12.65 -5.01 -34.54
N VAL A 786 -13.51 -4.94 -35.57
CA VAL A 786 -14.59 -3.94 -35.64
C VAL A 786 -15.54 -4.09 -34.47
N ASP A 787 -16.01 -5.30 -34.21
CA ASP A 787 -16.60 -5.70 -32.94
C ASP A 787 -15.53 -6.49 -32.16
N PRO A 788 -15.00 -5.95 -31.05
CA PRO A 788 -13.96 -6.62 -30.25
C PRO A 788 -14.42 -7.96 -29.67
N TYR A 789 -15.73 -8.20 -29.61
CA TYR A 789 -16.34 -9.40 -29.03
C TYR A 789 -16.83 -10.39 -30.08
N ASN A 790 -16.61 -10.10 -31.38
CA ASN A 790 -16.96 -11.00 -32.47
C ASN A 790 -15.95 -10.96 -33.63
N PRO A 791 -14.78 -11.62 -33.47
CA PRO A 791 -13.77 -11.79 -34.50
C PRO A 791 -14.27 -12.36 -35.83
N LYS A 792 -15.43 -13.02 -35.86
CA LYS A 792 -15.97 -13.65 -37.08
C LYS A 792 -16.66 -12.65 -38.01
N LEU A 793 -17.00 -11.45 -37.53
CA LEU A 793 -17.59 -10.38 -38.35
C LEU A 793 -16.56 -9.58 -39.17
N GLN A 794 -15.33 -10.06 -39.23
CA GLN A 794 -14.22 -9.48 -39.97
C GLN A 794 -14.49 -9.40 -41.48
N THR A 795 -14.09 -8.27 -42.09
CA THR A 795 -14.14 -8.12 -43.55
C THR A 795 -13.00 -8.91 -44.23
N VAL A 796 -13.10 -9.13 -45.53
CA VAL A 796 -12.10 -9.86 -46.34
C VAL A 796 -10.70 -9.23 -46.27
N ALA A 797 -10.57 -7.94 -45.94
CA ALA A 797 -9.29 -7.24 -45.83
C ALA A 797 -8.50 -7.55 -44.53
N GLY A 798 -9.09 -8.29 -43.59
CA GLY A 798 -8.52 -8.55 -42.27
C GLY A 798 -8.63 -7.35 -41.31
N PRO A 799 -8.27 -7.53 -40.02
CA PRO A 799 -8.37 -6.47 -39.03
C PRO A 799 -7.21 -5.48 -39.20
N PRO A 800 -7.41 -4.19 -38.90
CA PRO A 800 -6.30 -3.32 -38.53
C PRO A 800 -5.47 -3.98 -37.42
N VAL A 801 -4.15 -3.94 -37.54
CA VAL A 801 -3.22 -4.48 -36.54
C VAL A 801 -2.63 -3.32 -35.75
N ILE A 802 -2.65 -3.46 -34.42
CA ILE A 802 -1.96 -2.56 -33.51
C ILE A 802 -0.64 -3.21 -33.14
N THR A 803 0.47 -2.50 -33.33
CA THR A 803 1.79 -3.01 -33.01
C THR A 803 2.30 -2.30 -31.76
N THR A 804 2.79 -3.06 -30.78
CA THR A 804 3.33 -2.53 -29.51
C THR A 804 4.57 -3.28 -29.09
N ILE A 805 5.31 -2.71 -28.14
CA ILE A 805 6.28 -3.43 -27.33
C ILE A 805 5.63 -3.78 -25.99
N ALA A 806 5.90 -4.98 -25.50
CA ALA A 806 5.41 -5.50 -24.23
C ALA A 806 6.54 -6.30 -23.56
N ASP A 807 6.55 -6.38 -22.24
CA ASP A 807 7.53 -7.21 -21.55
C ASP A 807 7.29 -8.68 -21.90
N TRP A 808 8.37 -9.44 -22.02
CA TRP A 808 8.35 -10.78 -22.58
C TRP A 808 9.31 -11.71 -21.86
N ARG A 809 8.83 -12.93 -21.60
CA ARG A 809 9.63 -14.01 -21.04
C ARG A 809 9.59 -15.21 -21.99
N PRO A 810 10.75 -15.81 -22.33
CA PRO A 810 10.78 -16.98 -23.17
C PRO A 810 10.17 -18.20 -22.46
N GLU A 811 9.75 -19.19 -23.24
CA GLU A 811 9.39 -20.50 -22.72
C GLU A 811 10.60 -21.15 -22.04
N MET A 812 10.48 -21.40 -20.74
CA MET A 812 11.50 -22.04 -19.92
C MET A 812 10.86 -23.07 -19.00
N PRO A 813 11.58 -24.11 -18.53
CA PRO A 813 11.01 -25.14 -17.65
C PRO A 813 10.37 -24.61 -16.35
N ASN A 814 10.71 -23.38 -15.95
CA ASN A 814 10.19 -22.69 -14.77
C ASN A 814 9.32 -21.45 -15.11
N ASN A 815 9.06 -21.18 -16.38
CA ASN A 815 8.15 -20.11 -16.82
C ASN A 815 6.87 -20.73 -17.38
N GLY A 816 5.74 -20.30 -16.82
CA GLY A 816 4.40 -20.79 -17.16
C GLY A 816 3.51 -20.94 -15.94
N PHE A 817 2.50 -21.80 -16.04
CA PHE A 817 1.36 -21.78 -15.12
C PHE A 817 0.97 -23.19 -14.63
N ARG A 818 0.06 -23.27 -13.64
CA ARG A 818 -0.25 -24.53 -12.93
C ARG A 818 -1.73 -24.86 -13.00
N ILE A 819 -2.05 -25.99 -13.63
CA ILE A 819 -3.40 -26.53 -13.67
C ILE A 819 -3.61 -27.51 -12.51
N PRO A 820 -4.56 -27.27 -11.60
CA PRO A 820 -4.85 -28.20 -10.51
C PRO A 820 -5.51 -29.47 -11.06
N ILE A 821 -4.92 -30.62 -10.74
CA ILE A 821 -5.48 -31.94 -11.06
C ILE A 821 -6.47 -32.36 -9.96
N ASN A 822 -6.12 -32.05 -8.71
CA ASN A 822 -6.95 -32.28 -7.53
C ASN A 822 -6.47 -31.38 -6.37
N GLY A 823 -7.03 -31.55 -5.18
CA GLY A 823 -6.67 -30.77 -4.00
C GLY A 823 -5.19 -30.88 -3.56
N GLN A 824 -4.38 -31.79 -4.13
CA GLN A 824 -2.99 -32.04 -3.73
C GLN A 824 -1.96 -31.94 -4.86
N ARG A 825 -2.37 -32.00 -6.13
CA ARG A 825 -1.45 -32.10 -7.27
C ARG A 825 -1.79 -31.09 -8.34
N ASP A 826 -0.74 -30.54 -8.92
CA ASP A 826 -0.80 -29.64 -10.07
C ASP A 826 0.00 -30.21 -11.24
N ARG A 827 -0.43 -29.85 -12.45
CA ARG A 827 0.35 -30.01 -13.67
C ARG A 827 0.91 -28.64 -14.05
N PHE A 828 2.24 -28.54 -14.12
CA PHE A 828 2.88 -27.34 -14.66
C PHE A 828 2.87 -27.37 -16.18
N ILE A 829 2.47 -26.26 -16.81
CA ILE A 829 2.46 -26.07 -18.26
C ILE A 829 3.53 -25.01 -18.58
N PRO A 830 4.67 -25.40 -19.19
CA PRO A 830 5.65 -24.43 -19.67
C PRO A 830 5.07 -23.58 -20.80
N SER A 831 5.30 -22.27 -20.74
CA SER A 831 4.84 -21.30 -21.74
C SER A 831 5.81 -20.12 -21.84
N ALA A 832 5.79 -19.43 -22.98
CA ALA A 832 6.30 -18.07 -23.07
C ALA A 832 5.23 -17.12 -22.55
N SER A 833 5.63 -15.93 -22.09
CA SER A 833 4.67 -14.95 -21.58
C SER A 833 4.88 -13.54 -22.13
N ILE A 834 3.79 -12.79 -22.29
CA ILE A 834 3.77 -11.38 -22.70
C ILE A 834 2.98 -10.60 -21.66
N ASP A 835 3.56 -9.52 -21.16
CA ASP A 835 2.95 -8.70 -20.12
C ASP A 835 2.25 -7.47 -20.71
N PHE A 836 0.94 -7.41 -20.53
CA PHE A 836 0.09 -6.25 -20.82
C PHE A 836 -0.26 -5.46 -19.55
N THR A 837 0.38 -5.77 -18.43
CA THR A 837 0.25 -5.00 -17.20
C THR A 837 0.60 -3.54 -17.44
N GLY A 838 -0.21 -2.68 -16.85
CA GLY A 838 0.03 -1.26 -16.85
C GLY A 838 -0.48 -0.64 -15.56
N THR A 839 -1.03 0.55 -15.68
CA THR A 839 -1.50 1.30 -14.53
C THR A 839 -2.84 0.73 -14.05
N SER A 840 -3.83 0.53 -14.93
CA SER A 840 -5.20 0.20 -14.51
C SER A 840 -5.52 -1.28 -14.39
N LEU A 841 -4.62 -2.18 -14.78
CA LEU A 841 -4.78 -3.62 -14.68
C LEU A 841 -3.44 -4.35 -14.79
N SER A 842 -3.36 -5.53 -14.19
CA SER A 842 -2.29 -6.51 -14.43
C SER A 842 -2.78 -7.64 -15.33
N LEU A 843 -2.06 -7.93 -16.41
CA LEU A 843 -2.44 -8.95 -17.37
C LEU A 843 -1.22 -9.59 -18.02
N ASN A 844 -0.77 -10.71 -17.45
CA ASN A 844 0.30 -11.52 -18.05
C ASN A 844 -0.32 -12.65 -18.88
N LEU A 845 -0.01 -12.69 -20.18
CA LEU A 845 -0.55 -13.66 -21.13
C LEU A 845 0.46 -14.78 -21.38
N ASP A 846 0.11 -16.00 -21.00
CA ASP A 846 0.87 -17.20 -21.31
C ASP A 846 0.46 -17.76 -22.67
N TYR A 847 1.44 -18.04 -23.52
CA TYR A 847 1.21 -18.48 -24.89
C TYR A 847 2.20 -19.53 -25.36
N ARG A 848 1.76 -20.27 -26.39
CA ARG A 848 2.61 -21.16 -27.20
C ARG A 848 2.70 -20.64 -28.62
N GLU A 849 3.93 -20.44 -29.09
CA GLU A 849 4.18 -20.03 -30.46
C GLU A 849 3.78 -21.14 -31.44
N GLN A 850 2.96 -20.78 -32.43
CA GLN A 850 2.56 -21.67 -33.52
C GLN A 850 3.58 -21.60 -34.67
N PRO A 851 3.69 -22.63 -35.53
CA PRO A 851 4.65 -22.64 -36.65
C PRO A 851 4.53 -21.47 -37.63
N ASN A 852 3.38 -20.78 -37.65
CA ASN A 852 3.11 -19.60 -38.47
C ASN A 852 3.43 -18.27 -37.74
N GLY A 853 4.02 -18.32 -36.55
CA GLY A 853 4.40 -17.16 -35.72
C GLY A 853 3.28 -16.59 -34.85
N TYR A 854 2.06 -17.13 -34.93
CA TYR A 854 0.96 -16.69 -34.07
C TYR A 854 1.12 -17.24 -32.64
N ALA A 855 0.70 -16.45 -31.67
CA ALA A 855 0.68 -16.83 -30.26
C ALA A 855 -0.67 -17.50 -29.95
N LYS A 856 -0.68 -18.81 -29.71
CA LYS A 856 -1.85 -19.48 -29.14
C LYS A 856 -1.88 -19.19 -27.65
N LEU A 857 -2.89 -18.46 -27.18
CA LEU A 857 -3.03 -18.12 -25.77
C LEU A 857 -3.47 -19.37 -24.99
N GLU A 858 -2.72 -19.70 -23.94
CA GLU A 858 -2.95 -20.88 -23.10
C GLU A 858 -3.47 -20.49 -21.72
N ALA A 859 -2.98 -19.38 -21.16
CA ALA A 859 -3.48 -18.83 -19.91
C ALA A 859 -3.31 -17.30 -19.83
N VAL A 860 -3.98 -16.72 -18.83
CA VAL A 860 -3.81 -15.35 -18.38
C VAL A 860 -3.69 -15.35 -16.87
N GLN A 861 -2.78 -14.55 -16.33
CA GLN A 861 -2.57 -14.35 -14.92
C GLN A 861 -2.77 -12.87 -14.59
N SER A 862 -3.50 -12.61 -13.50
CA SER A 862 -3.70 -11.27 -12.98
C SER A 862 -3.73 -11.26 -11.46
N ASN A 863 -2.94 -10.38 -10.87
CA ASN A 863 -2.98 -10.06 -9.44
C ASN A 863 -3.75 -8.76 -9.17
N ASP A 864 -4.31 -8.15 -10.21
CA ASP A 864 -4.97 -6.85 -10.16
C ASP A 864 -5.93 -6.76 -11.36
N TYR A 865 -7.19 -7.14 -11.14
CA TYR A 865 -8.18 -7.28 -12.21
C TYR A 865 -9.50 -6.59 -11.88
N MET A 866 -10.05 -5.89 -12.88
CA MET A 866 -11.38 -5.28 -12.79
C MET A 866 -12.49 -6.28 -13.10
N GLY A 867 -13.60 -6.13 -12.38
CA GLY A 867 -14.82 -6.91 -12.54
C GLY A 867 -14.73 -8.33 -11.98
N GLU A 868 -15.64 -9.17 -12.45
CA GLU A 868 -15.88 -10.51 -11.93
C GLU A 868 -15.36 -11.61 -12.86
N VAL A 869 -15.03 -12.75 -12.25
CA VAL A 869 -14.81 -14.02 -12.94
C VAL A 869 -15.88 -15.03 -12.57
N PHE A 870 -16.31 -15.82 -13.54
CA PHE A 870 -17.48 -16.71 -13.42
C PHE A 870 -17.03 -18.17 -13.36
N LEU A 871 -17.10 -18.77 -12.17
CA LEU A 871 -16.52 -20.09 -11.90
C LEU A 871 -17.51 -21.22 -12.20
N CYS A 872 -18.79 -20.99 -11.93
CA CYS A 872 -19.78 -22.04 -12.04
C CYS A 872 -21.17 -21.49 -12.29
N ARG A 873 -21.99 -22.30 -12.93
CA ARG A 873 -23.43 -22.14 -12.95
C ARG A 873 -24.06 -23.44 -12.45
N ASP A 874 -24.80 -23.39 -11.35
CA ASP A 874 -25.41 -24.60 -10.80
C ASP A 874 -26.39 -25.19 -11.82
N PRO A 875 -26.18 -26.44 -12.27
CA PRO A 875 -27.05 -27.11 -13.23
C PRO A 875 -28.42 -27.48 -12.66
N ASN A 876 -28.76 -27.15 -11.42
CA ASN A 876 -30.07 -27.37 -10.82
C ASN A 876 -30.83 -26.06 -10.71
N THR A 877 -30.26 -25.06 -10.02
CA THR A 877 -30.91 -23.77 -9.75
C THR A 877 -30.70 -22.77 -10.88
N GLY A 878 -29.59 -22.86 -11.61
CA GLY A 878 -29.17 -21.86 -12.60
C GLY A 878 -28.41 -20.68 -11.98
N ASP A 879 -28.19 -20.70 -10.66
CA ASP A 879 -27.45 -19.67 -9.93
C ASP A 879 -25.98 -19.65 -10.35
N LEU A 880 -25.39 -18.46 -10.28
CA LEU A 880 -24.00 -18.24 -10.66
C LEU A 880 -23.11 -18.16 -9.43
N LEU A 881 -21.95 -18.80 -9.51
CA LEU A 881 -20.80 -18.48 -8.69
C LEU A 881 -19.91 -17.54 -9.48
N HIS A 882 -19.97 -16.26 -9.13
CA HIS A 882 -19.08 -15.21 -9.61
C HIS A 882 -18.26 -14.72 -8.43
N VAL A 883 -17.05 -14.23 -8.73
CA VAL A 883 -16.09 -13.81 -7.72
C VAL A 883 -15.36 -12.58 -8.24
N GLU A 884 -15.31 -11.54 -7.42
CA GLU A 884 -14.48 -10.35 -7.65
C GLU A 884 -13.16 -10.45 -6.87
N GLN A 885 -12.23 -9.56 -7.17
CA GLN A 885 -11.01 -9.45 -6.37
C GLN A 885 -11.39 -9.07 -4.94
N TYR A 886 -10.67 -9.63 -3.98
CA TYR A 886 -10.88 -9.42 -2.55
C TYR A 886 -12.19 -9.98 -1.98
N GLU A 887 -12.95 -10.76 -2.74
CA GLU A 887 -14.14 -11.45 -2.26
C GLU A 887 -13.79 -12.38 -1.08
N SER A 888 -14.71 -12.49 -0.11
CA SER A 888 -14.49 -13.36 1.04
C SER A 888 -14.63 -14.84 0.66
N MET A 889 -13.60 -15.64 0.93
CA MET A 889 -13.70 -17.08 0.71
C MET A 889 -14.78 -17.72 1.60
N ALA A 890 -15.18 -17.07 2.70
CA ALA A 890 -16.28 -17.56 3.52
C ALA A 890 -17.63 -17.51 2.78
N GLU A 891 -17.91 -16.44 2.03
CA GLU A 891 -19.13 -16.30 1.22
C GLU A 891 -19.10 -17.27 0.04
N VAL A 892 -17.95 -17.41 -0.61
CA VAL A 892 -17.74 -18.42 -1.65
C VAL A 892 -18.01 -19.84 -1.15
N MET A 893 -17.53 -20.19 0.05
CA MET A 893 -17.80 -21.49 0.66
C MET A 893 -19.26 -21.66 1.07
N GLU A 894 -19.94 -20.61 1.52
CA GLU A 894 -21.38 -20.64 1.79
C GLU A 894 -22.18 -20.94 0.52
N TRP A 895 -21.83 -20.31 -0.61
CA TRP A 895 -22.41 -20.61 -1.90
C TRP A 895 -22.18 -22.07 -2.30
N ILE A 896 -20.95 -22.59 -2.20
CA ILE A 896 -20.64 -23.99 -2.56
C ILE A 896 -21.46 -24.97 -1.71
N ASN A 897 -21.59 -24.71 -0.41
CA ASN A 897 -22.37 -25.54 0.51
C ASN A 897 -23.88 -25.50 0.21
N ALA A 898 -24.40 -24.36 -0.26
CA ALA A 898 -25.79 -24.22 -0.69
C ALA A 898 -26.07 -24.93 -2.03
N HIS A 899 -25.05 -25.18 -2.84
CA HIS A 899 -25.14 -25.76 -4.18
C HIS A 899 -24.29 -27.04 -4.33
N PRO A 900 -24.54 -28.12 -3.58
CA PRO A 900 -23.63 -29.28 -3.54
C PRO A 900 -23.45 -30.01 -4.88
N GLY A 901 -24.40 -29.87 -5.83
CA GLY A 901 -24.26 -30.42 -7.18
C GLY A 901 -23.24 -29.67 -8.05
N SER A 902 -22.90 -28.43 -7.69
CA SER A 902 -21.99 -27.56 -8.42
C SER A 902 -20.54 -28.06 -8.41
N THR A 903 -20.12 -28.73 -7.33
CA THR A 903 -18.75 -29.21 -7.17
C THR A 903 -18.36 -30.15 -8.31
N ASP A 904 -19.17 -31.18 -8.57
CA ASP A 904 -18.89 -32.14 -9.65
C ASP A 904 -19.18 -31.55 -11.04
N SER A 905 -20.26 -30.75 -11.15
CA SER A 905 -20.70 -30.22 -12.45
C SER A 905 -19.82 -29.10 -12.98
N CYS A 906 -19.08 -28.41 -12.13
CA CYS A 906 -18.14 -27.35 -12.51
C CYS A 906 -16.68 -27.77 -12.31
N GLY A 907 -16.43 -28.92 -11.68
CA GLY A 907 -15.07 -29.36 -11.36
C GLY A 907 -14.42 -28.45 -10.33
N LEU A 908 -15.16 -28.10 -9.28
CA LEU A 908 -14.65 -27.24 -8.22
C LEU A 908 -13.64 -28.00 -7.37
N ILE A 909 -12.45 -27.43 -7.21
CA ILE A 909 -11.39 -27.93 -6.34
C ILE A 909 -11.10 -26.86 -5.29
N VAL A 910 -11.33 -27.20 -4.02
CA VAL A 910 -10.89 -26.38 -2.89
C VAL A 910 -9.62 -27.01 -2.30
N ARG A 911 -8.53 -26.26 -2.29
CA ARG A 911 -7.29 -26.66 -1.62
C ARG A 911 -7.09 -25.81 -0.38
N TYR A 912 -6.91 -26.48 0.74
CA TYR A 912 -6.58 -25.83 2.01
C TYR A 912 -5.08 -25.64 2.16
N SER A 913 -4.71 -24.66 2.98
CA SER A 913 -3.33 -24.42 3.40
C SER A 913 -2.69 -25.70 3.97
N PRO A 914 -1.35 -25.80 4.03
CA PRO A 914 -0.67 -26.92 4.68
C PRO A 914 -1.06 -27.15 6.15
N PHE A 915 -1.56 -26.10 6.82
CA PHE A 915 -2.05 -26.16 8.21
C PHE A 915 -3.55 -26.43 8.32
N ASN A 916 -4.24 -26.56 7.18
CA ASN A 916 -5.67 -26.83 7.08
C ASN A 916 -6.54 -25.82 7.84
N ASN A 917 -6.11 -24.56 7.88
CA ASN A 917 -6.77 -23.49 8.64
C ASN A 917 -7.53 -22.49 7.76
N TYR A 918 -7.27 -22.42 6.45
CA TYR A 918 -8.05 -21.65 5.47
C TYR A 918 -7.91 -22.26 4.06
N PRO A 919 -8.86 -22.03 3.13
CA PRO A 919 -8.69 -22.37 1.72
C PRO A 919 -7.63 -21.45 1.11
N MET A 920 -6.55 -22.00 0.55
CA MET A 920 -5.50 -21.22 -0.11
C MET A 920 -5.69 -21.10 -1.63
N MET A 921 -6.57 -21.93 -2.19
CA MET A 921 -6.89 -21.94 -3.62
C MET A 921 -8.31 -22.48 -3.83
N LEU A 922 -9.02 -21.87 -4.76
CA LEU A 922 -10.25 -22.40 -5.37
C LEU A 922 -10.05 -22.49 -6.87
N ALA A 923 -10.37 -23.62 -7.48
CA ALA A 923 -10.34 -23.77 -8.93
C ALA A 923 -11.66 -24.30 -9.47
N SER A 924 -11.99 -23.92 -10.71
CA SER A 924 -13.06 -24.51 -11.52
C SER A 924 -12.43 -25.08 -12.78
N THR A 925 -12.19 -26.39 -12.80
CA THR A 925 -11.43 -27.01 -13.89
C THR A 925 -12.19 -27.02 -15.21
N ARG A 926 -13.53 -26.95 -15.18
CA ARG A 926 -14.33 -26.85 -16.41
C ARG A 926 -14.38 -25.43 -16.95
N ALA A 927 -14.36 -24.43 -16.06
CA ALA A 927 -14.26 -23.04 -16.47
C ALA A 927 -12.84 -22.66 -16.90
N GLY A 928 -11.83 -23.42 -16.45
CA GLY A 928 -10.42 -23.08 -16.66
C GLY A 928 -10.00 -21.91 -15.77
N ILE A 929 -10.38 -21.90 -14.49
CA ILE A 929 -10.12 -20.79 -13.57
C ILE A 929 -9.47 -21.32 -12.29
N VAL A 930 -8.44 -20.63 -11.82
CA VAL A 930 -7.78 -20.82 -10.53
C VAL A 930 -7.75 -19.47 -9.82
N LEU A 931 -8.27 -19.44 -8.61
CA LEU A 931 -8.20 -18.30 -7.70
C LEU A 931 -7.20 -18.61 -6.59
N THR A 932 -6.30 -17.68 -6.34
CA THR A 932 -5.42 -17.72 -5.17
C THR A 932 -6.08 -16.97 -4.04
N VAL A 933 -6.01 -17.54 -2.84
CA VAL A 933 -6.56 -16.95 -1.62
C VAL A 933 -5.41 -16.61 -0.69
N ASN A 934 -5.30 -15.33 -0.30
CA ASN A 934 -4.42 -14.95 0.78
C ASN A 934 -5.14 -15.12 2.12
N GLN A 935 -4.43 -15.67 3.12
CA GLN A 935 -4.97 -16.02 4.42
C GLN A 935 -5.67 -14.86 5.12
N GLY A 936 -5.03 -13.68 5.11
CA GLY A 936 -5.42 -12.54 5.96
C GLY A 936 -5.87 -12.98 7.36
N SER A 937 -7.00 -12.43 7.80
CA SER A 937 -7.73 -12.93 8.96
C SER A 937 -8.94 -13.78 8.54
N GLY A 938 -9.16 -14.94 9.18
CA GLY A 938 -10.33 -15.78 8.93
C GLY A 938 -10.15 -16.78 7.78
N PHE A 939 -11.08 -16.81 6.82
CA PHE A 939 -11.07 -17.74 5.68
C PHE A 939 -10.22 -17.25 4.49
N GLY A 940 -9.65 -16.04 4.58
CA GLY A 940 -8.91 -15.42 3.50
C GLY A 940 -9.79 -14.77 2.44
N ARG A 941 -9.11 -14.05 1.55
CA ARG A 941 -9.72 -13.31 0.43
C ARG A 941 -9.01 -13.60 -0.87
N ILE A 942 -9.76 -13.48 -1.96
CA ILE A 942 -9.26 -13.69 -3.31
C ILE A 942 -8.23 -12.62 -3.64
N SER A 943 -6.99 -13.02 -3.88
CA SER A 943 -5.88 -12.09 -4.15
C SER A 943 -5.52 -12.02 -5.64
N SER A 944 -5.65 -13.15 -6.35
CA SER A 944 -5.31 -13.22 -7.76
C SER A 944 -6.08 -14.30 -8.48
N VAL A 945 -6.06 -14.21 -9.81
CA VAL A 945 -6.73 -15.14 -10.72
C VAL A 945 -5.79 -15.58 -11.84
N GLU A 946 -5.87 -16.85 -12.16
CA GLU A 946 -5.29 -17.46 -13.36
C GLU A 946 -6.44 -18.11 -14.15
N MET A 947 -6.62 -17.73 -15.41
CA MET A 947 -7.58 -18.36 -16.31
C MET A 947 -6.82 -19.06 -17.43
N TYR A 948 -7.18 -20.30 -17.76
CA TYR A 948 -6.50 -21.13 -18.76
C TYR A 948 -7.47 -21.80 -19.74
N ASP A 949 -6.99 -22.20 -20.92
CA ASP A 949 -7.75 -22.97 -21.90
C ASP A 949 -8.20 -24.30 -21.27
N PRO A 950 -9.51 -24.52 -21.02
CA PRO A 950 -9.99 -25.71 -20.31
C PRO A 950 -9.77 -27.02 -21.09
N ASN A 951 -9.25 -26.96 -22.32
CA ASN A 951 -8.92 -28.13 -23.14
C ASN A 951 -7.48 -28.69 -22.92
N LEU A 952 -6.68 -28.09 -22.02
CA LEU A 952 -5.31 -28.52 -21.68
C LEU A 952 -5.25 -29.66 -20.64
#